data_AF-A0A2M7YRM9-F1
#
_entry.id   AF-A0A2M7YRM9-F1
#
_cell.length_a   1.000
_cell.length_b   1.000
_cell.length_c   1.000
_cell.angle_alpha   90.00
_cell.angle_beta   90.00
_cell.angle_gamma   90.00
#
_symmetry.space_group_name_H-M   'P 1'
#
loop_
_entity.id
_entity.type
_entity.pdbx_description
1 polymer ?
#
loop_
_entity_poly.entity_id
_entity_poly.type
_entity_poly.pdbx_seq_one_letter_code
_entity_poly.pdbx_strand_id
1 'polypeptide(L)'
;MTLAAPGLALLGVAQLFRGAVFSAALAFSCAAVVYLVRSSLGKAEVTWARFAAILGVTGVFLGLAGRALPSPDFYSLRAGAAWAPAIAGGLLLAGALLVGTTRRLKNLDSILAGSALALALFHLVPMLSRFMVGYWLAAFMLLPLASYLVFHFWARDGADQGSLSHLSTPRKVLWTSACGIFLAVIILKSAWVGDDAFISFRTVDNFLHGYGLTWNVGERVQTYTHPFWLILMTLGRVISGEFYYTSIAVGSGFSVLAVLLITGKLGRNPISVVWAVLVVSFSKAFIDYATSGLENPLAYLLLAAFLVEWFKQQVTLRSLFWQSLLAALITFNRMDLLLLVAPAVAVTVVRVHGHAGRKIRLPFLAGWAPFILWELFSLVYYGFPFPNTAYAKLGSGVPQTTLIQQGYRFLLDSLWRDPVTLAVITGAMVLPLFGAVKRNGPLVVGLLLYMLYILKVGGDFMSGRFLAVPFCMGLAMLVRSHSATARTGVLSWILLAFFTTLLPQNPWAAGRDYVEQPRVGGIADERGFYFPASSMLLSQPGHPYGNDAQHPFTRWMKLGASTRGAGRQTVLHGAVGVLGFTAGPSVHVIDMMGLGDPLLARLPAVRAQEFRIGHYRRKIPGNYFDRQNGEADRLISPGLDEYNRILQEVISGPVFSLSRLKSLAAMNTGSCDHLLPRAHFAKGRYIFMIPLSAATSYDNLVRAGLSAAAAWEYDNALASFDAAIRNDPRRPAAYLAKGLVHQQRGQLDKTLAEFRRAAQHDPRAAELVAKVTADIRNEAGS
;
A
#
# COMPACT_ATOMS: atom_id res chain seq x y z
N MET A 1 4.47 39.76 36.18
CA MET A 1 4.09 38.96 37.37
C MET A 1 2.99 37.99 36.96
N THR A 2 3.27 36.69 37.15
CA THR A 2 2.37 35.52 37.30
C THR A 2 1.13 35.37 36.41
N LEU A 3 1.16 34.36 35.53
CA LEU A 3 0.24 33.21 35.52
C LEU A 3 0.71 32.16 34.50
N ALA A 4 1.62 31.29 34.94
CA ALA A 4 2.02 30.07 34.24
C ALA A 4 1.63 28.88 35.12
N ALA A 5 0.49 28.23 34.86
CA ALA A 5 0.16 26.86 35.26
C ALA A 5 -1.29 26.48 34.85
N PRO A 6 -1.49 25.92 33.64
CA PRO A 6 -2.41 24.78 33.54
C PRO A 6 -1.83 23.57 32.80
N GLY A 7 -0.69 23.71 32.10
CA GLY A 7 -0.13 22.63 31.26
C GLY A 7 0.50 21.46 32.04
N LEU A 8 1.08 21.71 33.21
CA LEU A 8 1.73 20.67 34.02
C LEU A 8 0.72 19.80 34.78
N ALA A 9 -0.45 20.36 35.16
CA ALA A 9 -1.51 19.60 35.81
C ALA A 9 -2.16 18.60 34.84
N LEU A 10 -2.34 18.96 33.56
CA LEU A 10 -2.86 18.07 32.52
C LEU A 10 -1.88 16.93 32.14
N LEU A 11 -0.57 17.20 32.18
CA LEU A 11 0.47 16.17 32.02
C LEU A 11 0.50 15.18 33.18
N GLY A 12 0.35 15.66 34.43
CA GLY A 12 0.21 14.82 35.61
C GLY A 12 -1.06 13.97 35.58
N VAL A 13 -2.20 14.55 35.17
CA VAL A 13 -3.48 13.84 35.03
C VAL A 13 -3.44 12.81 33.90
N ALA A 14 -2.78 13.10 32.76
CA ALA A 14 -2.62 12.13 31.66
C ALA A 14 -1.66 10.98 32.00
N GLN A 15 -0.61 11.23 32.79
CA GLN A 15 0.29 10.18 33.29
C GLN A 15 -0.39 9.33 34.38
N LEU A 16 -1.17 9.95 35.27
CA LEU A 16 -2.06 9.27 36.22
C LEU A 16 -3.13 8.45 35.48
N PHE A 17 -3.70 8.96 34.38
CA PHE A 17 -4.65 8.20 33.54
C PHE A 17 -4.00 7.00 32.87
N ARG A 18 -2.76 7.11 32.36
CA ARG A 18 -2.03 5.98 31.76
C ARG A 18 -1.64 4.92 32.80
N GLY A 19 -1.20 5.34 33.99
CA GLY A 19 -0.91 4.45 35.12
C GLY A 19 -2.17 3.81 35.71
N ALA A 20 -3.29 4.55 35.75
CA ALA A 20 -4.59 4.05 36.18
C ALA A 20 -5.22 3.09 35.15
N VAL A 21 -5.07 3.35 33.84
CA VAL A 21 -5.52 2.42 32.79
C VAL A 21 -4.68 1.15 32.78
N PHE A 22 -3.36 1.24 32.99
CA PHE A 22 -2.49 0.07 33.12
C PHE A 22 -2.81 -0.74 34.39
N SER A 23 -2.99 -0.06 35.53
CA SER A 23 -3.38 -0.68 36.80
C SER A 23 -4.80 -1.26 36.74
N ALA A 24 -5.74 -0.61 36.05
CA ALA A 24 -7.10 -1.09 35.84
C ALA A 24 -7.13 -2.28 34.87
N ALA A 25 -6.34 -2.28 33.80
CA ALA A 25 -6.21 -3.41 32.88
C ALA A 25 -5.56 -4.62 33.57
N LEU A 26 -4.57 -4.39 34.44
CA LEU A 26 -3.94 -5.43 35.25
C LEU A 26 -4.91 -5.96 36.32
N ALA A 27 -5.63 -5.07 37.02
CA ALA A 27 -6.66 -5.44 37.99
C ALA A 27 -7.81 -6.21 37.33
N PHE A 28 -8.22 -5.81 36.11
CA PHE A 28 -9.26 -6.50 35.33
C PHE A 28 -8.77 -7.87 34.82
N SER A 29 -7.51 -7.97 34.42
CA SER A 29 -6.89 -9.26 34.02
C SER A 29 -6.75 -10.21 35.21
N CYS A 30 -6.32 -9.71 36.36
CA CYS A 30 -6.26 -10.47 37.61
C CYS A 30 -7.67 -10.87 38.09
N ALA A 31 -8.66 -9.96 38.01
CA ALA A 31 -10.04 -10.27 38.34
C ALA A 31 -10.67 -11.29 37.37
N ALA A 32 -10.34 -11.24 36.08
CA ALA A 32 -10.76 -12.22 35.08
C ALA A 32 -10.14 -13.61 35.34
N VAL A 33 -8.86 -13.66 35.72
CA VAL A 33 -8.18 -14.89 36.14
C VAL A 33 -8.81 -15.44 37.43
N VAL A 34 -9.11 -14.59 38.41
CA VAL A 34 -9.79 -14.98 39.66
C VAL A 34 -11.21 -15.49 39.39
N TYR A 35 -11.97 -14.85 38.50
CA TYR A 35 -13.30 -15.29 38.08
C TYR A 35 -13.24 -16.63 37.32
N LEU A 36 -12.24 -16.82 36.46
CA LEU A 36 -11.99 -18.09 35.76
C LEU A 36 -11.62 -19.21 36.73
N VAL A 37 -10.77 -18.94 37.72
CA VAL A 37 -10.40 -19.93 38.76
C VAL A 37 -11.61 -20.28 39.63
N ARG A 38 -12.39 -19.29 40.07
CA ARG A 38 -13.58 -19.48 40.91
C ARG A 38 -14.75 -20.17 40.19
N SER A 39 -14.88 -19.99 38.87
CA SER A 39 -15.89 -20.67 38.05
C SER A 39 -15.48 -22.09 37.62
N SER A 40 -14.18 -22.37 37.58
CA SER A 40 -13.63 -23.69 37.21
C SER A 40 -13.47 -24.66 38.39
N LEU A 41 -13.37 -24.16 39.63
CA LEU A 41 -13.27 -24.97 40.84
C LEU A 41 -14.59 -24.90 41.63
N GLY A 42 -15.51 -25.81 41.33
CA GLY A 42 -16.78 -25.90 42.06
C GLY A 42 -16.56 -26.07 43.57
N LYS A 43 -17.30 -25.30 44.38
CA LYS A 43 -17.55 -25.35 45.86
C LYS A 43 -16.56 -26.08 46.79
N ALA A 44 -15.28 -26.17 46.49
CA ALA A 44 -14.27 -26.77 47.37
C ALA A 44 -13.32 -25.69 47.89
N GLU A 45 -13.19 -25.67 49.22
CA GLU A 45 -12.59 -24.65 50.08
C GLU A 45 -11.29 -24.02 49.56
N VAL A 46 -11.36 -22.72 49.27
CA VAL A 46 -10.18 -21.86 49.25
C VAL A 46 -9.96 -21.37 50.69
N THR A 47 -9.01 -21.97 51.40
CA THR A 47 -8.64 -21.53 52.76
C THR A 47 -7.95 -20.17 52.72
N TRP A 48 -8.24 -19.32 53.72
CA TRP A 48 -7.75 -17.95 53.86
C TRP A 48 -6.22 -17.78 53.73
N ALA A 49 -5.44 -18.83 54.05
CA ALA A 49 -3.99 -18.84 53.84
C ALA A 49 -3.58 -18.75 52.35
N ARG A 50 -4.35 -19.35 51.43
CA ARG A 50 -4.11 -19.27 49.97
C ARG A 50 -4.48 -17.90 49.41
N PHE A 51 -5.49 -17.25 50.00
CA PHE A 51 -5.89 -15.89 49.69
C PHE A 51 -4.84 -14.87 50.16
N ALA A 52 -4.30 -15.06 51.36
CA ALA A 52 -3.24 -14.22 51.92
C ALA A 52 -1.91 -14.32 51.16
N ALA A 53 -1.56 -15.49 50.61
CA ALA A 53 -0.35 -15.67 49.80
C ALA A 53 -0.42 -14.91 48.46
N ILE A 54 -1.58 -14.93 47.79
CA ILE A 54 -1.81 -14.23 46.51
C ILE A 54 -1.84 -12.71 46.74
N LEU A 55 -2.48 -12.25 47.82
CA LEU A 55 -2.46 -10.84 48.22
C LEU A 55 -1.09 -10.37 48.70
N GLY A 56 -0.30 -11.23 49.36
CA GLY A 56 1.07 -10.93 49.77
C GLY A 56 2.02 -10.73 48.59
N VAL A 57 1.93 -11.59 47.56
CA VAL A 57 2.73 -11.43 46.33
C VAL A 57 2.30 -10.18 45.54
N THR A 58 1.00 -9.89 45.50
CA THR A 58 0.47 -8.69 44.82
C THR A 58 0.80 -7.40 45.60
N GLY A 59 0.79 -7.45 46.93
CA GLY A 59 1.14 -6.35 47.82
C GLY A 59 2.63 -6.02 47.83
N VAL A 60 3.51 -7.02 47.67
CA VAL A 60 4.96 -6.82 47.45
C VAL A 60 5.21 -6.16 46.09
N PHE A 61 4.48 -6.57 45.04
CA PHE A 61 4.56 -5.94 43.72
C PHE A 61 4.08 -4.49 43.72
N LEU A 62 2.95 -4.20 44.39
CA LEU A 62 2.41 -2.84 44.53
C LEU A 62 3.27 -1.96 45.44
N GLY A 63 3.89 -2.53 46.48
CA GLY A 63 4.82 -1.82 47.37
C GLY A 63 6.15 -1.47 46.70
N LEU A 64 6.65 -2.33 45.80
CA LEU A 64 7.85 -2.06 44.98
C LEU A 64 7.55 -1.05 43.85
N ALA A 65 6.37 -1.13 43.24
CA ALA A 65 5.93 -0.16 42.22
C ALA A 65 5.59 1.23 42.83
N GLY A 66 5.00 1.26 44.03
CA GLY A 66 4.60 2.49 44.72
C GLY A 66 5.75 3.28 45.35
N ARG A 67 6.90 2.65 45.63
CA ARG A 67 8.12 3.32 46.11
C ARG A 67 8.99 3.89 44.98
N ALA A 68 8.59 3.71 43.72
CA ALA A 68 9.39 4.05 42.53
C ALA A 68 8.75 5.13 41.64
N LEU A 69 8.19 6.18 42.23
CA LEU A 69 7.93 7.47 41.56
C LEU A 69 8.43 8.57 42.50
N PRO A 70 9.31 9.53 42.11
CA PRO A 70 9.55 10.04 40.74
C PRO A 70 11.03 10.35 40.35
N SER A 71 11.35 10.33 39.03
CA SER A 71 12.19 11.35 38.35
C SER A 71 12.07 11.23 36.80
N PRO A 72 12.39 12.29 36.02
CA PRO A 72 12.19 12.32 34.56
C PRO A 72 13.12 11.40 33.74
N ASP A 73 14.13 10.79 34.35
CA ASP A 73 15.18 10.02 33.66
C ASP A 73 14.84 8.54 33.42
N PHE A 74 13.58 8.16 33.60
CA PHE A 74 13.10 6.77 33.54
C PHE A 74 13.21 6.10 32.14
N TYR A 75 13.66 6.83 31.12
CA TYR A 75 13.78 6.36 29.73
C TYR A 75 15.21 6.09 29.26
N SER A 76 16.20 6.05 30.16
CA SER A 76 17.54 5.61 29.80
C SER A 76 17.65 4.07 29.79
N LEU A 77 18.25 3.52 28.73
CA LEU A 77 18.51 2.08 28.48
C LEU A 77 19.17 1.33 29.67
N ARG A 78 19.77 2.04 30.63
CA ARG A 78 20.45 1.46 31.79
C ARG A 78 19.48 1.03 32.90
N ALA A 79 18.31 1.65 33.02
CA ALA A 79 17.38 1.32 34.11
C ALA A 79 16.71 -0.05 33.91
N GLY A 80 16.30 -0.40 32.69
CA GLY A 80 15.65 -1.70 32.40
C GLY A 80 16.56 -2.92 32.59
N ALA A 81 17.88 -2.75 32.49
CA ALA A 81 18.85 -3.83 32.68
C ALA A 81 19.05 -4.23 34.15
N ALA A 82 18.77 -3.32 35.11
CA ALA A 82 18.97 -3.56 36.54
C ALA A 82 17.85 -4.43 37.17
N TRP A 83 16.66 -4.48 36.57
CA TRP A 83 15.48 -5.16 37.15
C TRP A 83 15.22 -6.56 36.59
N ALA A 84 15.83 -6.92 35.46
CA ALA A 84 15.65 -8.23 34.82
C ALA A 84 16.06 -9.42 35.73
N PRO A 85 17.15 -9.35 36.53
CA PRO A 85 17.50 -10.43 37.46
C PRO A 85 16.51 -10.58 38.62
N ALA A 86 15.95 -9.47 39.12
CA ALA A 86 15.02 -9.47 40.24
C ALA A 86 13.64 -10.04 39.85
N ILE A 87 13.15 -9.72 38.64
CA ILE A 87 11.88 -10.25 38.11
C ILE A 87 12.03 -11.73 37.73
N ALA A 88 13.16 -12.12 37.13
CA ALA A 88 13.46 -13.52 36.83
C ALA A 88 13.61 -14.35 38.12
N GLY A 89 14.26 -13.79 39.16
CA GLY A 89 14.35 -14.40 40.48
C GLY A 89 12.98 -14.57 41.15
N GLY A 90 12.09 -13.58 41.03
CA GLY A 90 10.71 -13.66 41.53
C GLY A 90 9.85 -14.73 40.83
N LEU A 91 10.00 -14.87 39.51
CA LEU A 91 9.29 -15.91 38.72
C LEU A 91 9.83 -17.32 38.99
N LEU A 92 11.14 -17.46 39.23
CA LEU A 92 11.77 -18.71 39.66
C LEU A 92 11.34 -19.12 41.07
N LEU A 93 11.25 -18.17 42.00
CA LEU A 93 10.76 -18.42 43.36
C LEU A 93 9.27 -18.84 43.34
N ALA A 94 8.45 -18.16 42.51
CA ALA A 94 7.05 -18.51 42.32
C ALA A 94 6.88 -19.90 41.66
N GLY A 95 7.72 -20.24 40.69
CA GLY A 95 7.76 -21.56 40.08
C GLY A 95 8.21 -22.66 41.06
N ALA A 96 9.24 -22.41 41.85
CA ALA A 96 9.73 -23.33 42.88
C ALA A 96 8.70 -23.55 44.00
N LEU A 97 7.99 -22.49 44.42
CA LEU A 97 6.89 -22.57 45.38
C LEU A 97 5.66 -23.29 44.81
N LEU A 98 5.35 -23.13 43.51
CA LEU A 98 4.29 -23.90 42.84
C LEU A 98 4.63 -25.39 42.71
N VAL A 99 5.91 -25.72 42.44
CA VAL A 99 6.37 -27.11 42.33
C VAL A 99 6.44 -27.77 43.71
N GLY A 100 6.97 -27.08 44.72
CA GLY A 100 7.10 -27.59 46.09
C GLY A 100 5.78 -27.78 46.85
N THR A 101 4.69 -27.17 46.41
CA THR A 101 3.36 -27.29 47.06
C THR A 101 2.48 -28.39 46.48
N THR A 102 2.93 -29.09 45.43
CA THR A 102 2.15 -30.17 44.80
C THR A 102 2.58 -31.56 45.30
N ARG A 103 1.78 -32.14 46.22
CA ARG A 103 1.95 -33.52 46.76
C ARG A 103 1.85 -34.67 45.74
N ARG A 104 1.90 -34.42 44.42
CA ARG A 104 1.62 -35.42 43.37
C ARG A 104 2.68 -35.56 42.27
N LEU A 105 3.79 -34.85 42.31
CA LEU A 105 4.90 -35.08 41.36
C LEU A 105 5.75 -36.26 41.86
N LYS A 106 5.49 -37.47 41.38
CA LYS A 106 6.24 -38.69 41.75
C LYS A 106 7.38 -39.07 40.79
N ASN A 107 7.51 -38.41 39.63
CA ASN A 107 8.54 -38.78 38.63
C ASN A 107 9.61 -37.69 38.47
N LEU A 108 10.86 -38.11 38.62
CA LEU A 108 12.07 -37.30 38.50
C LEU A 108 12.21 -36.68 37.09
N ASP A 109 11.75 -37.38 36.05
CA ASP A 109 11.87 -36.95 34.65
C ASP A 109 11.03 -35.70 34.33
N SER A 110 9.86 -35.56 34.94
CA SER A 110 8.99 -34.40 34.76
C SER A 110 9.57 -33.13 35.41
N ILE A 111 10.31 -33.32 36.51
CA ILE A 111 11.00 -32.25 37.23
C ILE A 111 12.24 -31.81 36.44
N LEU A 112 12.98 -32.77 35.87
CA LEU A 112 14.16 -32.51 35.03
C LEU A 112 13.79 -31.82 33.70
N ALA A 113 12.69 -32.23 33.05
CA ALA A 113 12.21 -31.60 31.81
C ALA A 113 11.74 -30.14 32.02
N GLY A 114 11.03 -29.87 33.12
CA GLY A 114 10.61 -28.51 33.49
C GLY A 114 11.79 -27.61 33.85
N SER A 115 12.79 -28.17 34.53
CA SER A 115 14.02 -27.45 34.92
C SER A 115 14.92 -27.16 33.72
N ALA A 116 15.01 -28.08 32.75
CA ALA A 116 15.77 -27.89 31.51
C ALA A 116 15.16 -26.81 30.60
N LEU A 117 13.81 -26.75 30.51
CA LEU A 117 13.12 -25.69 29.76
C LEU A 117 13.30 -24.31 30.43
N ALA A 118 13.29 -24.26 31.77
CA ALA A 118 13.54 -23.05 32.53
C ALA A 118 15.00 -22.56 32.39
N LEU A 119 15.98 -23.48 32.39
CA LEU A 119 17.39 -23.14 32.13
C LEU A 119 17.63 -22.69 30.67
N ALA A 120 16.98 -23.33 29.69
CA ALA A 120 17.05 -22.93 28.29
C ALA A 120 16.47 -21.51 28.08
N LEU A 121 15.37 -21.18 28.76
CA LEU A 121 14.80 -19.84 28.77
C LEU A 121 15.71 -18.83 29.52
N PHE A 122 16.37 -19.24 30.60
CA PHE A 122 17.30 -18.42 31.38
C PHE A 122 18.53 -17.99 30.56
N HIS A 123 19.07 -18.85 29.69
CA HIS A 123 20.17 -18.49 28.80
C HIS A 123 19.75 -17.69 27.55
N LEU A 124 18.47 -17.73 27.17
CA LEU A 124 17.93 -16.97 26.03
C LEU A 124 17.68 -15.49 26.38
N VAL A 125 17.34 -15.20 27.65
CA VAL A 125 16.92 -13.87 28.12
C VAL A 125 18.01 -12.79 28.01
N PRO A 126 19.30 -13.05 28.35
CA PRO A 126 20.36 -12.05 28.16
C PRO A 126 20.63 -11.74 26.68
N MET A 127 20.43 -12.71 25.78
CA MET A 127 20.59 -12.56 24.33
C MET A 127 19.44 -11.74 23.70
N LEU A 128 18.22 -11.88 24.23
CA LEU A 128 17.01 -11.17 23.82
C LEU A 128 16.92 -9.74 24.39
N SER A 129 17.68 -9.42 25.44
CA SER A 129 17.64 -8.11 26.12
C SER A 129 18.18 -6.94 25.28
N ARG A 130 18.90 -7.21 24.17
CA ARG A 130 19.44 -6.19 23.26
C ARG A 130 18.42 -5.66 22.22
N PHE A 131 17.22 -6.22 22.16
CA PHE A 131 16.24 -5.93 21.09
C PHE A 131 14.84 -5.66 21.69
N MET A 132 14.59 -4.42 22.14
CA MET A 132 13.45 -4.09 22.99
C MET A 132 12.31 -3.37 22.24
N VAL A 133 11.10 -3.91 22.42
CA VAL A 133 9.71 -3.37 22.35
C VAL A 133 8.76 -4.34 21.62
N GLY A 134 9.15 -4.87 20.44
CA GLY A 134 8.31 -5.81 19.69
C GLY A 134 8.06 -7.15 20.38
N TYR A 135 9.02 -7.62 21.20
CA TYR A 135 8.92 -8.92 21.86
C TYR A 135 8.09 -8.93 23.15
N TRP A 136 7.83 -7.79 23.80
CA TRP A 136 6.95 -7.77 24.97
C TRP A 136 5.50 -8.11 24.61
N LEU A 137 5.05 -7.73 23.40
CA LEU A 137 3.76 -8.16 22.84
C LEU A 137 3.77 -9.64 22.42
N ALA A 138 4.88 -10.12 21.86
CA ALA A 138 5.05 -11.54 21.52
C ALA A 138 5.05 -12.43 22.78
N ALA A 139 5.75 -12.03 23.85
CA ALA A 139 5.76 -12.73 25.13
C ALA A 139 4.37 -12.73 25.79
N PHE A 140 3.65 -11.60 25.75
CA PHE A 140 2.27 -11.51 26.24
C PHE A 140 1.28 -12.40 25.48
N MET A 141 1.56 -12.75 24.21
CA MET A 141 0.73 -13.61 23.35
C MET A 141 1.17 -15.09 23.39
N LEU A 142 2.47 -15.33 23.57
CA LEU A 142 3.02 -16.67 23.80
C LEU A 142 2.64 -17.19 25.17
N LEU A 143 2.35 -16.34 26.18
CA LEU A 143 1.84 -16.79 27.47
C LEU A 143 0.47 -17.47 27.37
N PRO A 144 -0.55 -16.91 26.69
CA PRO A 144 -1.81 -17.61 26.41
C PRO A 144 -1.67 -18.84 25.53
N LEU A 145 -0.76 -18.82 24.54
CA LEU A 145 -0.48 -19.99 23.69
C LEU A 145 0.22 -21.11 24.47
N ALA A 146 1.20 -20.77 25.31
CA ALA A 146 1.88 -21.69 26.22
C ALA A 146 0.92 -22.19 27.29
N SER A 147 0.06 -21.32 27.82
CA SER A 147 -1.00 -21.70 28.77
C SER A 147 -2.02 -22.62 28.11
N TYR A 148 -2.40 -22.37 26.85
CA TYR A 148 -3.28 -23.24 26.06
C TYR A 148 -2.61 -24.57 25.71
N LEU A 149 -1.33 -24.58 25.35
CA LEU A 149 -0.57 -25.81 25.07
C LEU A 149 -0.40 -26.63 26.34
N VAL A 150 -0.03 -26.00 27.45
CA VAL A 150 0.03 -26.63 28.79
C VAL A 150 -1.35 -27.17 29.18
N PHE A 151 -2.43 -26.42 28.96
CA PHE A 151 -3.80 -26.88 29.25
C PHE A 151 -4.26 -27.98 28.29
N HIS A 152 -3.82 -27.96 27.03
CA HIS A 152 -4.14 -28.97 26.02
C HIS A 152 -3.38 -30.29 26.28
N PHE A 153 -2.14 -30.22 26.77
CA PHE A 153 -1.40 -31.37 27.26
C PHE A 153 -1.96 -31.88 28.59
N TRP A 154 -2.37 -30.98 29.51
CA TRP A 154 -3.00 -31.32 30.78
C TRP A 154 -4.39 -31.97 30.62
N ALA A 155 -5.19 -31.53 29.65
CA ALA A 155 -6.52 -32.09 29.36
C ALA A 155 -6.47 -33.42 28.59
N ARG A 156 -5.29 -33.86 28.13
CA ARG A 156 -5.13 -35.09 27.34
C ARG A 156 -5.17 -36.36 28.19
N ASP A 157 -4.96 -36.25 29.51
CA ASP A 157 -4.99 -37.38 30.44
C ASP A 157 -6.37 -37.66 31.05
N GLY A 158 -7.45 -37.03 30.55
CA GLY A 158 -8.78 -37.15 31.18
C GLY A 158 -10.01 -37.07 30.29
N ALA A 159 -9.93 -37.12 28.96
CA ALA A 159 -11.14 -37.05 28.13
C ALA A 159 -11.08 -37.95 26.90
N ASP A 160 -12.09 -38.82 26.81
CA ASP A 160 -12.39 -39.70 25.68
C ASP A 160 -12.37 -39.00 24.31
N GLN A 161 -11.90 -39.75 23.33
CA GLN A 161 -11.77 -39.37 21.93
C GLN A 161 -13.13 -39.19 21.23
N GLY A 162 -13.84 -38.09 21.48
CA GLY A 162 -15.12 -37.86 20.79
C GLY A 162 -15.65 -36.43 20.68
N SER A 163 -15.14 -35.44 21.41
CA SER A 163 -15.90 -34.19 21.66
C SER A 163 -15.11 -32.88 21.50
N LEU A 164 -14.25 -32.76 20.47
CA LEU A 164 -13.50 -31.51 20.22
C LEU A 164 -13.92 -30.74 18.97
N SER A 165 -15.10 -31.01 18.42
CA SER A 165 -15.70 -30.23 17.32
C SER A 165 -16.47 -28.98 17.79
N HIS A 166 -16.74 -28.84 19.09
CA HIS A 166 -17.54 -27.73 19.62
C HIS A 166 -16.84 -27.04 20.80
N LEU A 167 -15.95 -26.09 20.49
CA LEU A 167 -15.70 -25.02 21.45
C LEU A 167 -16.98 -24.21 21.61
N SER A 168 -17.35 -23.89 22.86
CA SER A 168 -18.47 -23.01 23.13
C SER A 168 -18.29 -21.67 22.40
N THR A 169 -19.35 -21.18 21.76
CA THR A 169 -19.42 -19.92 21.00
C THR A 169 -18.70 -18.74 21.67
N PRO A 170 -18.74 -18.55 23.02
CA PRO A 170 -18.05 -17.45 23.69
C PRO A 170 -16.52 -17.49 23.54
N ARG A 171 -15.90 -18.69 23.57
CA ARG A 171 -14.44 -18.82 23.46
C ARG A 171 -13.95 -18.50 22.05
N LYS A 172 -14.68 -18.92 21.01
CA LYS A 172 -14.34 -18.61 19.62
C LYS A 172 -14.43 -17.10 19.35
N VAL A 173 -15.46 -16.44 19.90
CA VAL A 173 -15.62 -14.98 19.80
C VAL A 173 -14.46 -14.25 20.49
N LEU A 174 -14.10 -14.63 21.72
CA LEU A 174 -12.99 -14.02 22.45
C LEU A 174 -11.66 -14.10 21.68
N TRP A 175 -11.29 -15.28 21.19
CA TRP A 175 -10.06 -15.47 20.41
C TRP A 175 -10.05 -14.70 19.09
N THR A 176 -11.19 -14.67 18.40
CA THR A 176 -11.36 -13.92 17.15
C THR A 176 -11.20 -12.42 17.40
N SER A 177 -11.80 -11.89 18.48
CA SER A 177 -11.66 -10.49 18.88
C SER A 177 -10.24 -10.13 19.29
N ALA A 178 -9.57 -10.97 20.10
CA ALA A 178 -8.18 -10.75 20.49
C ALA A 178 -7.24 -10.74 19.29
N CYS A 179 -7.42 -11.66 18.34
CA CYS A 179 -6.67 -11.69 17.08
C CYS A 179 -6.94 -10.46 16.22
N GLY A 180 -8.19 -9.98 16.16
CA GLY A 180 -8.56 -8.76 15.45
C GLY A 180 -7.88 -7.52 16.03
N ILE A 181 -7.87 -7.39 17.36
CA ILE A 181 -7.17 -6.30 18.07
C ILE A 181 -5.67 -6.36 17.79
N PHE A 182 -5.07 -7.55 17.89
CA PHE A 182 -3.65 -7.74 17.61
C PHE A 182 -3.29 -7.31 16.18
N LEU A 183 -4.05 -7.77 15.19
CA LEU A 183 -3.84 -7.38 13.80
C LEU A 183 -4.02 -5.87 13.59
N ALA A 184 -5.04 -5.27 14.21
CA ALA A 184 -5.27 -3.82 14.13
C ALA A 184 -4.07 -3.04 14.67
N VAL A 185 -3.48 -3.47 15.79
CA VAL A 185 -2.28 -2.84 16.36
C VAL A 185 -1.10 -2.91 15.39
N ILE A 186 -0.85 -4.06 14.76
CA ILE A 186 0.25 -4.21 13.78
C ILE A 186 0.02 -3.34 12.55
N ILE A 187 -1.21 -3.29 12.04
CA ILE A 187 -1.58 -2.46 10.88
C ILE A 187 -1.41 -0.98 11.21
N LEU A 188 -1.95 -0.50 12.33
CA LEU A 188 -1.88 0.90 12.73
C LEU A 188 -0.44 1.35 13.03
N LYS A 189 0.37 0.47 13.64
CA LYS A 189 1.80 0.70 13.84
C LYS A 189 2.55 0.87 12.51
N SER A 190 2.08 0.18 11.48
CA SER A 190 2.65 0.19 10.13
C SER A 190 1.99 1.22 9.21
N ALA A 191 1.07 2.05 9.71
CA ALA A 191 0.23 2.90 8.87
C ALA A 191 1.00 4.01 8.16
N TRP A 192 0.70 4.21 6.89
CA TRP A 192 1.30 5.23 6.00
C TRP A 192 0.34 5.57 4.85
N VAL A 193 0.52 6.71 4.18
CA VAL A 193 -0.27 7.07 2.98
C VAL A 193 0.66 7.51 1.86
N GLY A 194 0.52 6.88 0.68
CA GLY A 194 1.38 7.14 -0.47
C GLY A 194 0.92 8.30 -1.35
N ASP A 195 1.81 8.78 -2.23
CA ASP A 195 1.51 9.85 -3.20
C ASP A 195 0.32 9.49 -4.12
N ASP A 196 0.28 8.26 -4.63
CA ASP A 196 -0.79 7.77 -5.52
C ASP A 196 -2.20 7.97 -4.94
N ALA A 197 -2.38 7.86 -3.62
CA ALA A 197 -3.69 8.06 -2.97
C ALA A 197 -4.20 9.50 -3.15
N PHE A 198 -3.30 10.49 -3.23
CA PHE A 198 -3.65 11.89 -3.38
C PHE A 198 -4.18 12.24 -4.77
N ILE A 199 -3.93 11.42 -5.79
CA ILE A 199 -4.57 11.55 -7.11
C ILE A 199 -6.09 11.38 -6.96
N SER A 200 -6.50 10.36 -6.23
CA SER A 200 -7.91 10.12 -5.91
C SER A 200 -8.46 11.17 -4.96
N PHE A 201 -7.71 11.58 -3.93
CA PHE A 201 -8.17 12.63 -3.01
C PHE A 201 -8.43 13.95 -3.72
N ARG A 202 -7.59 14.36 -4.68
CA ARG A 202 -7.84 15.57 -5.49
C ARG A 202 -9.14 15.45 -6.29
N THR A 203 -9.39 14.29 -6.88
CA THR A 203 -10.63 14.04 -7.63
C THR A 203 -11.87 14.09 -6.73
N VAL A 204 -11.77 13.52 -5.52
CA VAL A 204 -12.84 13.59 -4.52
C VAL A 204 -13.05 15.03 -4.04
N ASP A 205 -11.98 15.77 -3.76
CA ASP A 205 -12.05 17.14 -3.30
C ASP A 205 -12.69 18.05 -4.36
N ASN A 206 -12.29 17.90 -5.62
CA ASN A 206 -12.91 18.62 -6.74
C ASN A 206 -14.40 18.29 -6.88
N PHE A 207 -14.78 17.02 -6.75
CA PHE A 207 -16.17 16.60 -6.83
C PHE A 207 -17.03 17.22 -5.72
N LEU A 208 -16.55 17.21 -4.48
CA LEU A 208 -17.26 17.77 -3.33
C LEU A 208 -17.39 19.30 -3.39
N HIS A 209 -16.48 19.99 -4.09
CA HIS A 209 -16.56 21.43 -4.32
C HIS A 209 -17.32 21.81 -5.61
N GLY A 210 -17.96 20.84 -6.30
CA GLY A 210 -18.84 21.12 -7.43
C GLY A 210 -18.14 21.19 -8.80
N TYR A 211 -16.85 20.85 -8.90
CA TYR A 211 -16.12 20.84 -10.17
C TYR A 211 -16.34 19.56 -11.01
N GLY A 212 -17.09 18.59 -10.47
CA GLY A 212 -17.30 17.28 -11.08
C GLY A 212 -16.21 16.26 -10.69
N LEU A 213 -16.35 15.02 -11.17
CA LEU A 213 -15.38 13.93 -10.92
C LEU A 213 -14.17 14.08 -11.83
N THR A 214 -13.43 15.18 -11.66
CA THR A 214 -12.30 15.60 -12.50
C THR A 214 -11.03 15.77 -11.69
N TRP A 215 -9.88 15.41 -12.24
CA TRP A 215 -8.59 15.63 -11.58
C TRP A 215 -8.02 17.03 -11.87
N ASN A 216 -7.93 17.43 -13.14
CA ASN A 216 -7.81 18.83 -13.53
C ASN A 216 -9.22 19.38 -13.75
N VAL A 217 -9.53 20.54 -13.15
CA VAL A 217 -10.84 21.17 -13.30
C VAL A 217 -11.07 21.50 -14.77
N GLY A 218 -12.26 21.18 -15.27
CA GLY A 218 -12.62 21.34 -16.68
C GLY A 218 -12.36 20.11 -17.55
N GLU A 219 -11.51 19.18 -17.10
CA GLU A 219 -11.18 17.96 -17.86
C GLU A 219 -11.82 16.72 -17.21
N ARG A 220 -12.83 16.13 -17.86
CA ARG A 220 -13.41 14.85 -17.45
C ARG A 220 -12.49 13.70 -17.85
N VAL A 221 -11.49 13.46 -17.00
CA VAL A 221 -10.53 12.37 -17.12
C VAL A 221 -10.59 11.45 -15.89
N GLN A 222 -10.80 10.15 -16.11
CA GLN A 222 -10.77 9.16 -15.04
C GLN A 222 -9.32 8.77 -14.71
N THR A 223 -8.72 9.44 -13.72
CA THR A 223 -7.31 9.23 -13.32
C THR A 223 -7.11 8.10 -12.31
N TYR A 224 -8.20 7.48 -11.86
CA TYR A 224 -8.22 6.40 -10.86
C TYR A 224 -8.73 5.08 -11.48
N THR A 225 -8.22 3.96 -10.97
CA THR A 225 -8.59 2.60 -11.44
C THR A 225 -9.58 1.89 -10.52
N HIS A 226 -10.03 2.58 -9.46
CA HIS A 226 -10.77 1.99 -8.34
C HIS A 226 -12.04 2.77 -7.99
N PRO A 227 -13.01 2.89 -8.91
CA PRO A 227 -14.19 3.72 -8.69
C PRO A 227 -14.98 3.36 -7.43
N PHE A 228 -15.04 2.09 -7.04
CA PHE A 228 -15.70 1.73 -5.78
C PHE A 228 -14.99 2.30 -4.55
N TRP A 229 -13.65 2.22 -4.49
CA TRP A 229 -12.86 2.83 -3.43
C TRP A 229 -12.98 4.36 -3.42
N LEU A 230 -13.01 4.99 -4.60
CA LEU A 230 -13.21 6.44 -4.72
C LEU A 230 -14.53 6.86 -4.07
N ILE A 231 -15.65 6.19 -4.37
CA ILE A 231 -16.96 6.48 -3.79
C ILE A 231 -16.93 6.35 -2.25
N LEU A 232 -16.26 5.32 -1.73
CA LEU A 232 -16.11 5.15 -0.28
C LEU A 232 -15.25 6.25 0.36
N MET A 233 -14.19 6.70 -0.31
CA MET A 233 -13.38 7.84 0.14
C MET A 233 -14.16 9.15 0.08
N THR A 234 -15.03 9.35 -0.92
CA THR A 234 -15.96 10.49 -0.98
C THR A 234 -16.90 10.49 0.22
N LEU A 235 -17.57 9.37 0.49
CA LEU A 235 -18.46 9.25 1.64
C LEU A 235 -17.71 9.44 2.97
N GLY A 236 -16.54 8.81 3.08
CA GLY A 236 -15.67 8.97 4.24
C GLY A 236 -15.30 10.43 4.48
N ARG A 237 -14.88 11.16 3.44
CA ARG A 237 -14.51 12.57 3.50
C ARG A 237 -15.67 13.48 3.89
N VAL A 238 -16.89 13.17 3.45
CA VAL A 238 -18.11 13.90 3.84
C VAL A 238 -18.39 13.72 5.33
N ILE A 239 -18.19 12.52 5.87
CA ILE A 239 -18.45 12.20 7.28
C ILE A 239 -17.36 12.75 8.19
N SER A 240 -16.09 12.57 7.85
CA SER A 240 -14.97 12.84 8.74
C SER A 240 -14.38 14.24 8.63
N GLY A 241 -14.60 14.93 7.50
CA GLY A 241 -13.94 16.21 7.23
C GLY A 241 -12.50 16.11 6.72
N GLU A 242 -11.92 14.90 6.60
CA GLU A 242 -10.46 14.72 6.42
C GLU A 242 -10.16 13.51 5.51
N PHE A 243 -8.98 13.46 4.84
CA PHE A 243 -8.62 12.37 3.93
C PHE A 243 -7.66 11.34 4.54
N TYR A 244 -6.61 11.79 5.20
CA TYR A 244 -5.51 10.99 5.71
C TYR A 244 -5.98 9.94 6.74
N TYR A 245 -6.53 10.38 7.87
CA TYR A 245 -7.04 9.53 8.94
C TYR A 245 -8.22 8.68 8.48
N THR A 246 -9.06 9.23 7.60
CA THR A 246 -10.17 8.50 6.99
C THR A 246 -9.68 7.28 6.22
N SER A 247 -8.68 7.48 5.36
CA SER A 247 -8.14 6.40 4.54
C SER A 247 -7.47 5.31 5.40
N ILE A 248 -6.74 5.70 6.45
CA ILE A 248 -6.12 4.77 7.40
C ILE A 248 -7.20 4.01 8.20
N ALA A 249 -8.23 4.69 8.70
CA ALA A 249 -9.27 4.07 9.51
C ALA A 249 -10.12 3.09 8.70
N VAL A 250 -10.58 3.51 7.51
CA VAL A 250 -11.36 2.67 6.60
C VAL A 250 -10.50 1.48 6.11
N GLY A 251 -9.25 1.72 5.71
CA GLY A 251 -8.33 0.68 5.27
C GLY A 251 -8.03 -0.35 6.35
N SER A 252 -7.73 0.11 7.57
CA SER A 252 -7.49 -0.77 8.72
C SER A 252 -8.73 -1.59 9.06
N GLY A 253 -9.91 -0.94 9.08
CA GLY A 253 -11.19 -1.59 9.35
C GLY A 253 -11.52 -2.70 8.36
N PHE A 254 -11.38 -2.43 7.06
CA PHE A 254 -11.63 -3.44 6.02
C PHE A 254 -10.61 -4.58 6.04
N SER A 255 -9.33 -4.28 6.27
CA SER A 255 -8.28 -5.30 6.36
C SER A 255 -8.50 -6.24 7.55
N VAL A 256 -8.81 -5.69 8.73
CA VAL A 256 -9.15 -6.49 9.91
C VAL A 256 -10.41 -7.30 9.66
N LEU A 257 -11.47 -6.67 9.13
CA LEU A 257 -12.73 -7.35 8.85
C LEU A 257 -12.57 -8.49 7.83
N ALA A 258 -11.73 -8.33 6.81
CA ALA A 258 -11.42 -9.38 5.84
C ALA A 258 -10.84 -10.63 6.53
N VAL A 259 -9.84 -10.43 7.40
CA VAL A 259 -9.21 -11.53 8.15
C VAL A 259 -10.17 -12.15 9.16
N LEU A 260 -10.98 -11.35 9.85
CA LEU A 260 -12.00 -11.85 10.78
C LEU A 260 -13.10 -12.63 10.04
N LEU A 261 -13.46 -12.22 8.84
CA LEU A 261 -14.43 -12.94 8.01
C LEU A 261 -13.86 -14.29 7.54
N ILE A 262 -12.62 -14.31 7.06
CA ILE A 262 -11.92 -15.55 6.68
C ILE A 262 -11.82 -16.49 7.88
N THR A 263 -11.25 -16.03 8.99
CA THR A 263 -11.00 -16.88 10.15
C THR A 263 -12.28 -17.28 10.88
N GLY A 264 -13.25 -16.37 11.00
CA GLY A 264 -14.53 -16.61 11.67
C GLY A 264 -15.44 -17.57 10.90
N LYS A 265 -15.55 -17.40 9.58
CA LYS A 265 -16.48 -18.18 8.73
C LYS A 265 -15.85 -19.40 8.06
N LEU A 266 -14.56 -19.36 7.71
CA LEU A 266 -13.87 -20.47 7.04
C LEU A 266 -13.01 -21.29 8.01
N GLY A 267 -12.56 -20.70 9.10
CA GLY A 267 -11.76 -21.37 10.13
C GLY A 267 -12.56 -22.44 10.88
N ARG A 268 -12.04 -23.66 10.84
CA ARG A 268 -12.66 -24.85 11.45
C ARG A 268 -12.28 -25.06 12.92
N ASN A 269 -11.12 -24.54 13.35
CA ASN A 269 -10.61 -24.67 14.71
C ASN A 269 -9.88 -23.38 15.17
N PRO A 270 -9.73 -23.12 16.48
CA PRO A 270 -9.04 -21.92 16.97
C PRO A 270 -7.57 -21.84 16.54
N ILE A 271 -6.91 -22.99 16.40
CA ILE A 271 -5.51 -23.05 15.95
C ILE A 271 -5.37 -22.45 14.55
N SER A 272 -6.29 -22.74 13.63
CA SER A 272 -6.32 -22.17 12.29
C SER A 272 -6.58 -20.66 12.28
N VAL A 273 -7.33 -20.15 13.28
CA VAL A 273 -7.58 -18.70 13.45
C VAL A 273 -6.30 -18.00 13.89
N VAL A 274 -5.67 -18.49 14.96
CA VAL A 274 -4.41 -17.94 15.48
C VAL A 274 -3.31 -18.03 14.43
N TRP A 275 -3.18 -19.19 13.78
CA TRP A 275 -2.24 -19.40 12.67
C TRP A 275 -2.44 -18.39 11.55
N ALA A 276 -3.69 -18.20 11.09
CA ALA A 276 -3.96 -17.28 9.98
C ALA A 276 -3.55 -15.85 10.33
N VAL A 277 -3.85 -15.41 11.55
CA VAL A 277 -3.52 -14.07 12.02
C VAL A 277 -2.01 -13.89 12.16
N LEU A 278 -1.30 -14.91 12.65
CA LEU A 278 0.16 -14.92 12.67
C LEU A 278 0.74 -14.82 11.25
N VAL A 279 0.31 -15.67 10.31
CA VAL A 279 0.79 -15.63 8.92
C VAL A 279 0.52 -14.28 8.25
N VAL A 280 -0.68 -13.71 8.45
CA VAL A 280 -1.00 -12.36 7.95
C VAL A 280 -0.07 -11.31 8.53
N SER A 281 0.20 -11.37 9.84
CA SER A 281 1.06 -10.40 10.50
C SER A 281 2.52 -10.42 10.03
N PHE A 282 2.94 -11.47 9.31
CA PHE A 282 4.27 -11.57 8.69
C PHE A 282 4.28 -11.21 7.20
N SER A 283 3.12 -11.15 6.54
CA SER A 283 3.03 -10.73 5.14
C SER A 283 3.18 -9.22 5.02
N LYS A 284 4.33 -8.78 4.50
CA LYS A 284 4.59 -7.36 4.20
C LYS A 284 3.60 -6.85 3.14
N ALA A 285 3.34 -7.64 2.10
CA ALA A 285 2.37 -7.31 1.06
C ALA A 285 0.96 -7.05 1.64
N PHE A 286 0.50 -7.85 2.60
CA PHE A 286 -0.80 -7.58 3.23
C PHE A 286 -0.75 -6.34 4.12
N ILE A 287 0.22 -6.27 5.04
CA ILE A 287 0.28 -5.23 6.07
C ILE A 287 0.57 -3.85 5.47
N ASP A 288 1.50 -3.75 4.52
CA ASP A 288 1.90 -2.46 3.96
C ASP A 288 0.75 -1.82 3.18
N TYR A 289 -0.02 -2.60 2.40
CA TYR A 289 -1.16 -2.05 1.65
C TYR A 289 -2.48 -2.07 2.43
N ALA A 290 -2.46 -2.38 3.74
CA ALA A 290 -3.64 -2.26 4.59
C ALA A 290 -4.05 -0.79 4.85
N THR A 291 -3.12 0.16 4.70
CA THR A 291 -3.32 1.57 5.08
C THR A 291 -2.79 2.60 4.08
N SER A 292 -2.11 2.17 3.01
CA SER A 292 -1.46 3.02 1.97
C SER A 292 -2.29 4.14 1.32
N GLY A 293 -3.60 4.22 1.60
CA GLY A 293 -4.58 5.08 0.94
C GLY A 293 -5.16 4.49 -0.35
N LEU A 294 -4.62 3.36 -0.81
CA LEU A 294 -5.07 2.63 -1.99
C LEU A 294 -6.20 1.64 -1.67
N GLU A 295 -6.80 1.08 -2.73
CA GLU A 295 -8.01 0.27 -2.70
C GLU A 295 -7.84 -1.19 -2.23
N ASN A 296 -6.60 -1.60 -1.95
CA ASN A 296 -6.23 -2.94 -1.49
C ASN A 296 -7.10 -3.46 -0.31
N PRO A 297 -7.36 -2.68 0.76
CA PRO A 297 -8.17 -3.16 1.88
C PRO A 297 -9.59 -3.55 1.49
N LEU A 298 -10.21 -2.79 0.59
CA LEU A 298 -11.55 -3.12 0.07
C LEU A 298 -11.50 -4.40 -0.78
N ALA A 299 -10.44 -4.57 -1.59
CA ALA A 299 -10.24 -5.81 -2.33
C ALA A 299 -10.10 -7.03 -1.39
N TYR A 300 -9.40 -6.89 -0.26
CA TYR A 300 -9.30 -7.98 0.73
C TYR A 300 -10.66 -8.37 1.28
N LEU A 301 -11.49 -7.39 1.65
CA LEU A 301 -12.82 -7.62 2.22
C LEU A 301 -13.78 -8.25 1.20
N LEU A 302 -13.84 -7.71 -0.02
CA LEU A 302 -14.71 -8.22 -1.07
C LEU A 302 -14.33 -9.64 -1.49
N LEU A 303 -13.02 -9.91 -1.63
CA LEU A 303 -12.53 -11.24 -1.93
C LEU A 303 -12.84 -12.22 -0.78
N ALA A 304 -12.64 -11.82 0.48
CA ALA A 304 -13.01 -12.63 1.63
C ALA A 304 -14.52 -12.98 1.60
N ALA A 305 -15.38 -12.00 1.31
CA ALA A 305 -16.82 -12.22 1.17
C ALA A 305 -17.16 -13.17 0.01
N PHE A 306 -16.51 -13.02 -1.14
CA PHE A 306 -16.66 -13.92 -2.28
C PHE A 306 -16.29 -15.36 -1.92
N LEU A 307 -15.17 -15.55 -1.23
CA LEU A 307 -14.71 -16.88 -0.83
C LEU A 307 -15.64 -17.52 0.20
N VAL A 308 -16.17 -16.74 1.15
CA VAL A 308 -17.21 -17.23 2.07
C VAL A 308 -18.45 -17.70 1.32
N GLU A 309 -18.92 -16.95 0.31
CA GLU A 309 -20.05 -17.38 -0.52
C GLU A 309 -19.72 -18.63 -1.35
N TRP A 310 -18.55 -18.67 -1.99
CA TRP A 310 -18.07 -19.83 -2.75
C TRP A 310 -18.03 -21.11 -1.91
N PHE A 311 -17.51 -21.03 -0.68
CA PHE A 311 -17.36 -22.20 0.19
C PHE A 311 -18.68 -22.70 0.79
N LYS A 312 -19.81 -21.97 0.65
CA LYS A 312 -21.14 -22.52 0.96
C LYS A 312 -21.53 -23.65 0.00
N GLN A 313 -20.97 -23.68 -1.22
CA GLN A 313 -21.19 -24.71 -2.23
C GLN A 313 -22.67 -24.92 -2.61
N GLN A 314 -23.49 -23.87 -2.46
CA GLN A 314 -24.88 -23.89 -2.90
C GLN A 314 -24.95 -23.70 -4.41
N VAL A 315 -25.90 -24.38 -5.05
CA VAL A 315 -26.12 -24.29 -6.50
C VAL A 315 -27.53 -23.77 -6.77
N THR A 316 -27.74 -22.48 -6.51
CA THR A 316 -29.04 -21.81 -6.60
C THR A 316 -28.94 -20.49 -7.38
N LEU A 317 -30.07 -19.98 -7.87
CA LEU A 317 -30.15 -18.64 -8.49
C LEU A 317 -29.68 -17.54 -7.52
N ARG A 318 -29.94 -17.72 -6.22
CA ARG A 318 -29.46 -16.82 -5.16
C ARG A 318 -27.94 -16.83 -5.05
N SER A 319 -27.32 -18.02 -5.03
CA SER A 319 -25.85 -18.11 -5.00
C SER A 319 -25.19 -17.53 -6.25
N LEU A 320 -25.82 -17.69 -7.42
CA LEU A 320 -25.36 -17.07 -8.67
C LEU A 320 -25.41 -15.55 -8.59
N PHE A 321 -26.51 -14.98 -8.09
CA PHE A 321 -26.63 -13.53 -7.88
C PHE A 321 -25.51 -13.01 -6.96
N TRP A 322 -25.33 -13.59 -5.78
CA TRP A 322 -24.33 -13.12 -4.81
C TRP A 322 -22.89 -13.27 -5.32
N GLN A 323 -22.55 -14.38 -5.99
CA GLN A 323 -21.22 -14.53 -6.57
C GLN A 323 -20.98 -13.57 -7.75
N SER A 324 -22.00 -13.32 -8.57
CA SER A 324 -21.92 -12.34 -9.66
C SER A 324 -21.78 -10.93 -9.12
N LEU A 325 -22.55 -10.56 -8.08
CA LEU A 325 -22.47 -9.27 -7.41
C LEU A 325 -21.09 -9.05 -6.78
N LEU A 326 -20.57 -10.02 -6.04
CA LEU A 326 -19.25 -9.90 -5.42
C LEU A 326 -18.13 -9.84 -6.47
N ALA A 327 -18.22 -10.63 -7.54
CA ALA A 327 -17.27 -10.53 -8.65
C ALA A 327 -17.35 -9.17 -9.38
N ALA A 328 -18.55 -8.63 -9.56
CA ALA A 328 -18.76 -7.31 -10.12
C ALA A 328 -18.18 -6.21 -9.21
N LEU A 329 -18.41 -6.27 -7.90
CA LEU A 329 -17.83 -5.33 -6.93
C LEU A 329 -16.30 -5.43 -6.84
N ILE A 330 -15.74 -6.64 -6.94
CA ILE A 330 -14.28 -6.85 -7.03
C ILE A 330 -13.73 -6.19 -8.30
N THR A 331 -14.36 -6.42 -9.44
CA THR A 331 -13.98 -5.82 -10.74
C THR A 331 -14.14 -4.30 -10.73
N PHE A 332 -15.21 -3.82 -10.11
CA PHE A 332 -15.52 -2.41 -9.91
C PHE A 332 -14.53 -1.73 -8.95
N ASN A 333 -13.95 -2.46 -8.00
CA ASN A 333 -12.85 -1.93 -7.20
C ASN A 333 -11.50 -2.00 -7.94
N ARG A 334 -11.24 -3.10 -8.67
CA ARG A 334 -10.03 -3.33 -9.47
C ARG A 334 -10.31 -4.36 -10.56
N MET A 335 -10.25 -3.93 -11.82
CA MET A 335 -10.64 -4.75 -12.98
C MET A 335 -9.78 -6.02 -13.15
N ASP A 336 -8.49 -5.95 -12.84
CA ASP A 336 -7.54 -7.06 -12.96
C ASP A 336 -7.87 -8.24 -12.01
N LEU A 337 -8.50 -7.96 -10.88
CA LEU A 337 -8.86 -8.98 -9.89
C LEU A 337 -9.97 -9.92 -10.36
N LEU A 338 -10.67 -9.59 -11.46
CA LEU A 338 -11.62 -10.50 -12.09
C LEU A 338 -10.97 -11.84 -12.45
N LEU A 339 -9.67 -11.85 -12.79
CA LEU A 339 -8.93 -13.06 -13.10
C LEU A 339 -8.92 -14.08 -11.93
N LEU A 340 -8.95 -13.61 -10.68
CA LEU A 340 -8.97 -14.47 -9.50
C LEU A 340 -10.31 -15.20 -9.30
N VAL A 341 -11.41 -14.56 -9.67
CA VAL A 341 -12.77 -15.02 -9.34
C VAL A 341 -13.57 -15.52 -10.54
N ALA A 342 -13.22 -15.10 -11.76
CA ALA A 342 -13.94 -15.45 -12.99
C ALA A 342 -14.07 -16.97 -13.21
N PRO A 343 -13.05 -17.80 -13.02
CA PRO A 343 -13.21 -19.25 -13.20
C PRO A 343 -14.23 -19.85 -12.22
N ALA A 344 -14.28 -19.36 -10.98
CA ALA A 344 -15.24 -19.81 -9.98
C ALA A 344 -16.67 -19.39 -10.35
N VAL A 345 -16.87 -18.14 -10.78
CA VAL A 345 -18.18 -17.67 -11.27
C VAL A 345 -18.62 -18.46 -12.51
N ALA A 346 -17.72 -18.73 -13.45
CA ALA A 346 -18.02 -19.50 -14.65
C ALA A 346 -18.51 -20.92 -14.31
N VAL A 347 -17.86 -21.59 -13.35
CA VAL A 347 -18.32 -22.90 -12.87
C VAL A 347 -19.69 -22.81 -12.20
N THR A 348 -19.95 -21.76 -11.42
CA THR A 348 -21.29 -21.55 -10.83
C THR A 348 -22.35 -21.31 -11.90
N VAL A 349 -22.05 -20.50 -12.93
CA VAL A 349 -22.94 -20.28 -14.08
C VAL A 349 -23.27 -21.60 -14.76
N VAL A 350 -22.26 -22.42 -15.10
CA VAL A 350 -22.47 -23.72 -15.77
C VAL A 350 -23.32 -24.66 -14.92
N ARG A 351 -23.01 -24.78 -13.62
CA ARG A 351 -23.77 -25.63 -12.71
C ARG A 351 -25.21 -25.16 -12.60
N VAL A 352 -25.43 -23.87 -12.31
CA VAL A 352 -26.78 -23.30 -12.15
C VAL A 352 -27.58 -23.35 -13.45
N HIS A 353 -26.94 -23.14 -14.59
CA HIS A 353 -27.56 -23.25 -15.90
C HIS A 353 -28.09 -24.66 -16.17
N GLY A 354 -27.33 -25.69 -15.79
CA GLY A 354 -27.70 -27.09 -16.01
C GLY A 354 -29.07 -27.49 -15.42
N HIS A 355 -29.53 -26.80 -14.38
CA HIS A 355 -30.81 -27.07 -13.75
C HIS A 355 -31.82 -25.90 -13.79
N ALA A 356 -31.39 -24.65 -14.01
CA ALA A 356 -32.28 -23.48 -14.09
C ALA A 356 -32.47 -22.90 -15.50
N GLY A 357 -31.73 -23.39 -16.50
CA GLY A 357 -31.85 -22.98 -17.90
C GLY A 357 -31.69 -21.47 -18.11
N ARG A 358 -32.62 -20.84 -18.82
CA ARG A 358 -32.59 -19.39 -19.13
C ARG A 358 -32.90 -18.48 -17.93
N LYS A 359 -33.40 -19.01 -16.82
CA LYS A 359 -33.74 -18.22 -15.61
C LYS A 359 -32.51 -17.59 -14.95
N ILE A 360 -31.29 -18.01 -15.33
CA ILE A 360 -30.04 -17.46 -14.82
C ILE A 360 -29.76 -16.02 -15.26
N ARG A 361 -30.36 -15.56 -16.38
CA ARG A 361 -30.03 -14.27 -17.00
C ARG A 361 -30.28 -13.10 -16.06
N LEU A 362 -31.45 -13.10 -15.42
CA LEU A 362 -31.85 -12.03 -14.51
C LEU A 362 -30.92 -11.90 -13.28
N PRO A 363 -30.69 -12.95 -12.45
CA PRO A 363 -29.79 -12.82 -11.30
C PRO A 363 -28.33 -12.57 -11.70
N PHE A 364 -27.87 -13.08 -12.84
CA PHE A 364 -26.53 -12.80 -13.33
C PHE A 364 -26.38 -11.31 -13.70
N LEU A 365 -27.27 -10.78 -14.55
CA LEU A 365 -27.24 -9.37 -14.97
C LEU A 365 -27.49 -8.42 -13.79
N ALA A 366 -28.40 -8.76 -12.89
CA ALA A 366 -28.65 -7.99 -11.68
C ALA A 366 -27.43 -7.95 -10.75
N GLY A 367 -26.68 -9.04 -10.63
CA GLY A 367 -25.42 -9.06 -9.89
C GLY A 367 -24.35 -8.18 -10.55
N TRP A 368 -24.26 -8.19 -11.88
CA TRP A 368 -23.29 -7.38 -12.62
C TRP A 368 -23.67 -5.91 -12.78
N ALA A 369 -24.88 -5.51 -12.37
CA ALA A 369 -25.39 -4.16 -12.56
C ALA A 369 -24.45 -3.04 -12.05
N PRO A 370 -23.83 -3.12 -10.84
CA PRO A 370 -22.97 -2.03 -10.37
C PRO A 370 -21.79 -1.73 -11.30
N PHE A 371 -21.13 -2.77 -11.82
CA PHE A 371 -20.01 -2.63 -12.74
C PHE A 371 -20.49 -2.12 -14.11
N ILE A 372 -21.56 -2.71 -14.67
CA ILE A 372 -22.11 -2.29 -15.97
C ILE A 372 -22.55 -0.83 -15.93
N LEU A 373 -23.26 -0.41 -14.89
CA LEU A 373 -23.73 0.96 -14.74
C LEU A 373 -22.57 1.95 -14.62
N TRP A 374 -21.48 1.58 -13.94
CA TRP A 374 -20.28 2.41 -13.91
C TRP A 374 -19.60 2.52 -15.26
N GLU A 375 -19.45 1.43 -16.01
CA GLU A 375 -18.83 1.46 -17.34
C GLU A 375 -19.66 2.30 -18.32
N LEU A 376 -20.99 2.20 -18.26
CA LEU A 376 -21.89 3.06 -19.03
C LEU A 376 -21.74 4.53 -18.60
N PHE A 377 -21.70 4.80 -17.30
CA PHE A 377 -21.43 6.13 -16.77
C PHE A 377 -20.07 6.66 -17.24
N SER A 378 -19.03 5.84 -17.21
CA SER A 378 -17.67 6.22 -17.58
C SER A 378 -17.58 6.56 -19.06
N LEU A 379 -18.17 5.72 -19.91
CA LEU A 379 -18.27 5.98 -21.34
C LEU A 379 -19.01 7.29 -21.63
N VAL A 380 -20.13 7.56 -20.95
CA VAL A 380 -20.91 8.79 -21.17
C VAL A 380 -20.19 10.02 -20.60
N TYR A 381 -19.70 9.96 -19.36
CA TYR A 381 -19.15 11.10 -18.62
C TYR A 381 -17.70 11.41 -19.02
N TYR A 382 -16.81 10.41 -18.98
CA TYR A 382 -15.39 10.55 -19.32
C TYR A 382 -15.13 10.42 -20.83
N GLY A 383 -16.02 9.75 -21.57
CA GLY A 383 -15.86 9.52 -23.01
C GLY A 383 -15.05 8.28 -23.36
N PHE A 384 -14.61 7.51 -22.36
CA PHE A 384 -13.78 6.32 -22.52
C PHE A 384 -14.25 5.22 -21.58
N PRO A 385 -14.21 3.94 -21.99
CA PRO A 385 -14.58 2.83 -21.11
C PRO A 385 -13.53 2.59 -20.03
N PHE A 386 -12.25 2.70 -20.38
CA PHE A 386 -11.14 2.43 -19.45
C PHE A 386 -10.58 3.72 -18.83
N PRO A 387 -10.00 3.62 -17.62
CA PRO A 387 -9.32 4.75 -16.98
C PRO A 387 -8.11 5.24 -17.81
N ASN A 388 -7.77 6.53 -17.68
CA ASN A 388 -6.68 7.16 -18.43
C ASN A 388 -5.33 6.44 -18.26
N THR A 389 -5.09 5.94 -17.05
CA THR A 389 -3.88 5.18 -16.69
C THR A 389 -3.73 3.87 -17.48
N ALA A 390 -4.83 3.28 -17.98
CA ALA A 390 -4.76 2.11 -18.85
C ALA A 390 -4.15 2.48 -20.21
N TYR A 391 -4.59 3.59 -20.82
CA TYR A 391 -4.03 4.09 -22.08
C TYR A 391 -2.55 4.48 -21.92
N ALA A 392 -2.21 5.11 -20.79
CA ALA A 392 -0.83 5.44 -20.46
C ALA A 392 0.10 4.20 -20.40
N LYS A 393 -0.40 3.06 -19.89
CA LYS A 393 0.41 1.84 -19.71
C LYS A 393 0.43 0.94 -20.94
N LEU A 394 -0.72 0.74 -21.60
CA LEU A 394 -0.84 -0.14 -22.77
C LEU A 394 -0.09 0.43 -23.99
N GLY A 395 -0.02 1.76 -24.13
CA GLY A 395 0.69 2.45 -25.21
C GLY A 395 2.18 2.73 -24.94
N SER A 396 2.80 2.07 -23.96
CA SER A 396 4.18 2.38 -23.54
C SER A 396 5.24 2.11 -24.61
N GLY A 397 5.01 1.14 -25.50
CA GLY A 397 5.99 0.74 -26.53
C GLY A 397 7.16 -0.07 -26.00
N VAL A 398 7.08 -0.56 -24.75
CA VAL A 398 8.07 -1.46 -24.13
C VAL A 398 7.90 -2.88 -24.67
N PRO A 399 8.99 -3.59 -25.05
CA PRO A 399 8.90 -4.97 -25.50
C PRO A 399 8.34 -5.91 -24.43
N GLN A 400 7.50 -6.86 -24.85
CA GLN A 400 6.87 -7.84 -23.97
C GLN A 400 7.88 -8.71 -23.21
N THR A 401 9.03 -9.00 -23.83
CA THR A 401 10.13 -9.75 -23.20
C THR A 401 10.72 -9.02 -22.01
N THR A 402 10.93 -7.70 -22.13
CA THR A 402 11.42 -6.85 -21.04
C THR A 402 10.40 -6.76 -19.90
N LEU A 403 9.11 -6.69 -20.21
CA LEU A 403 8.05 -6.74 -19.20
C LEU A 403 8.08 -8.07 -18.45
N ILE A 404 8.16 -9.21 -19.13
CA ILE A 404 8.22 -10.53 -18.46
C ILE A 404 9.45 -10.65 -17.56
N GLN A 405 10.62 -10.19 -18.03
CA GLN A 405 11.85 -10.14 -17.20
C GLN A 405 11.65 -9.29 -15.94
N GLN A 406 10.98 -8.14 -16.07
CA GLN A 406 10.66 -7.30 -14.94
C GLN A 406 9.67 -7.98 -13.98
N GLY A 407 8.69 -8.71 -14.49
CA GLY A 407 7.76 -9.50 -13.70
C GLY A 407 8.47 -10.58 -12.88
N TYR A 408 9.49 -11.23 -13.45
CA TYR A 408 10.33 -12.17 -12.72
C TYR A 408 11.11 -11.48 -11.58
N ARG A 409 11.71 -10.31 -11.85
CA ARG A 409 12.37 -9.49 -10.81
C ARG A 409 11.41 -9.10 -9.70
N PHE A 410 10.15 -8.80 -10.01
CA PHE A 410 9.12 -8.50 -9.02
C PHE A 410 8.81 -9.68 -8.10
N LEU A 411 8.76 -10.90 -8.62
CA LEU A 411 8.61 -12.11 -7.79
C LEU A 411 9.86 -12.37 -6.93
N LEU A 412 11.06 -12.17 -7.49
CA LEU A 412 12.30 -12.29 -6.72
C LEU A 412 12.39 -11.26 -5.57
N ASP A 413 11.96 -10.02 -5.82
CA ASP A 413 11.89 -8.99 -4.79
C ASP A 413 10.98 -9.42 -3.63
N SER A 414 9.82 -10.01 -3.94
CA SER A 414 8.95 -10.58 -2.91
C SER A 414 9.57 -11.78 -2.21
N LEU A 415 10.32 -12.66 -2.88
CA LEU A 415 11.02 -13.76 -2.18
C LEU A 415 12.06 -13.25 -1.19
N TRP A 416 12.71 -12.13 -1.50
CA TRP A 416 13.75 -11.55 -0.66
C TRP A 416 13.19 -10.73 0.51
N ARG A 417 12.15 -9.91 0.27
CA ARG A 417 11.55 -9.02 1.29
C ARG A 417 10.35 -9.61 2.03
N ASP A 418 9.63 -10.54 1.41
CA ASP A 418 8.36 -11.08 1.90
C ASP A 418 8.08 -12.52 1.40
N PRO A 419 8.91 -13.50 1.80
CA PRO A 419 8.75 -14.87 1.33
C PRO A 419 7.44 -15.53 1.81
N VAL A 420 6.83 -15.05 2.91
CA VAL A 420 5.55 -15.56 3.42
C VAL A 420 4.45 -15.43 2.37
N THR A 421 4.39 -14.27 1.70
CA THR A 421 3.36 -13.99 0.70
C THR A 421 3.37 -15.00 -0.44
N LEU A 422 4.55 -15.24 -1.05
CA LEU A 422 4.67 -16.20 -2.13
C LEU A 422 4.54 -17.66 -1.66
N ALA A 423 5.01 -17.97 -0.46
CA ALA A 423 4.83 -19.30 0.12
C ALA A 423 3.34 -19.63 0.29
N VAL A 424 2.53 -18.70 0.80
CA VAL A 424 1.08 -18.89 0.97
C VAL A 424 0.36 -19.04 -0.37
N ILE A 425 0.68 -18.21 -1.35
CA ILE A 425 0.12 -18.31 -2.70
C ILE A 425 0.47 -19.66 -3.33
N THR A 426 1.73 -20.08 -3.25
CA THR A 426 2.22 -21.35 -3.79
C THR A 426 1.59 -22.54 -3.07
N GLY A 427 1.55 -22.51 -1.74
CA GLY A 427 0.92 -23.55 -0.93
C GLY A 427 -0.56 -23.73 -1.27
N ALA A 428 -1.28 -22.64 -1.52
CA ALA A 428 -2.69 -22.68 -1.91
C ALA A 428 -2.91 -23.28 -3.32
N MET A 429 -1.97 -23.09 -4.25
CA MET A 429 -2.03 -23.70 -5.58
C MET A 429 -1.66 -25.19 -5.56
N VAL A 430 -0.70 -25.57 -4.72
CA VAL A 430 -0.11 -26.92 -4.69
C VAL A 430 -0.92 -27.90 -3.84
N LEU A 431 -1.37 -27.52 -2.65
CA LEU A 431 -2.06 -28.43 -1.72
C LEU A 431 -3.30 -29.13 -2.32
N PRO A 432 -4.14 -28.48 -3.15
CA PRO A 432 -5.25 -29.15 -3.81
C PRO A 432 -4.85 -30.28 -4.77
N LEU A 433 -3.64 -30.24 -5.34
CA LEU A 433 -3.11 -31.27 -6.25
C LEU A 433 -2.88 -32.61 -5.52
N PHE A 434 -2.58 -32.57 -4.23
CA PHE A 434 -2.39 -33.76 -3.38
C PHE A 434 -3.71 -34.31 -2.82
N GLY A 435 -4.84 -34.07 -3.50
CA GLY A 435 -6.14 -34.62 -3.15
C GLY A 435 -6.88 -33.92 -2.01
N ALA A 436 -6.30 -32.85 -1.43
CA ALA A 436 -6.85 -32.23 -0.22
C ALA A 436 -8.21 -31.53 -0.44
N VAL A 437 -8.51 -31.00 -1.63
CA VAL A 437 -9.82 -30.37 -1.93
C VAL A 437 -10.08 -30.32 -3.46
N LYS A 438 -10.64 -31.37 -4.08
CA LYS A 438 -10.99 -31.38 -5.53
C LYS A 438 -11.86 -30.19 -5.99
N ARG A 439 -12.58 -29.55 -5.06
CA ARG A 439 -13.48 -28.40 -5.33
C ARG A 439 -12.78 -27.04 -5.44
N ASN A 440 -11.48 -26.96 -5.14
CA ASN A 440 -10.71 -25.71 -5.22
C ASN A 440 -10.16 -25.42 -6.62
N GLY A 441 -10.30 -26.33 -7.59
CA GLY A 441 -9.76 -26.20 -8.94
C GLY A 441 -9.99 -24.82 -9.58
N PRO A 442 -11.22 -24.27 -9.59
CA PRO A 442 -11.48 -22.94 -10.19
C PRO A 442 -10.72 -21.81 -9.50
N LEU A 443 -10.55 -21.88 -8.18
CA LEU A 443 -9.78 -20.90 -7.42
C LEU A 443 -8.28 -21.00 -7.74
N VAL A 444 -7.75 -22.22 -7.90
CA VAL A 444 -6.35 -22.43 -8.32
C VAL A 444 -6.12 -21.90 -9.74
N VAL A 445 -7.05 -22.14 -10.67
CA VAL A 445 -6.98 -21.57 -12.02
C VAL A 445 -6.98 -20.05 -11.95
N GLY A 446 -7.82 -19.45 -11.10
CA GLY A 446 -7.83 -18.00 -10.90
C GLY A 446 -6.50 -17.45 -10.40
N LEU A 447 -5.90 -18.08 -9.40
CA LEU A 447 -4.56 -17.74 -8.91
C LEU A 447 -3.51 -17.86 -10.03
N LEU A 448 -3.50 -18.95 -10.80
CA LEU A 448 -2.56 -19.14 -11.90
C LEU A 448 -2.69 -18.07 -12.97
N LEU A 449 -3.93 -17.76 -13.40
CA LEU A 449 -4.19 -16.71 -14.38
C LEU A 449 -3.69 -15.35 -13.91
N TYR A 450 -3.92 -15.02 -12.64
CA TYR A 450 -3.47 -13.75 -12.08
C TYR A 450 -1.94 -13.69 -11.89
N MET A 451 -1.29 -14.79 -11.50
CA MET A 451 0.18 -14.86 -11.44
C MET A 451 0.82 -14.74 -12.83
N LEU A 452 0.24 -15.37 -13.85
CA LEU A 452 0.67 -15.19 -15.25
C LEU A 452 0.43 -13.75 -15.74
N TYR A 453 -0.66 -13.11 -15.31
CA TYR A 453 -0.90 -11.70 -15.60
C TYR A 453 0.16 -10.80 -14.98
N ILE A 454 0.54 -11.01 -13.71
CA ILE A 454 1.64 -10.27 -13.06
C ILE A 454 2.92 -10.37 -13.89
N LEU A 455 3.28 -11.57 -14.35
CA LEU A 455 4.45 -11.74 -15.23
C LEU A 455 4.27 -10.99 -16.55
N LYS A 456 3.11 -11.10 -17.19
CA LYS A 456 2.82 -10.45 -18.48
C LYS A 456 2.94 -8.93 -18.40
N VAL A 457 2.48 -8.30 -17.33
CA VAL A 457 2.50 -6.83 -17.21
C VAL A 457 3.78 -6.29 -16.59
N GLY A 458 4.70 -7.17 -16.18
CA GLY A 458 5.97 -6.80 -15.55
C GLY A 458 5.88 -6.47 -14.06
N GLY A 459 4.85 -6.99 -13.40
CA GLY A 459 4.60 -6.78 -11.97
C GLY A 459 4.23 -5.33 -11.67
N ASP A 460 4.80 -4.82 -10.58
CA ASP A 460 4.52 -3.49 -10.07
C ASP A 460 5.79 -2.82 -9.56
N PHE A 461 5.79 -1.49 -9.50
CA PHE A 461 6.91 -0.74 -8.96
C PHE A 461 6.87 -0.71 -7.44
N MET A 462 5.69 -0.94 -6.86
CA MET A 462 5.49 -1.03 -5.42
C MET A 462 5.66 -2.48 -4.98
N SER A 463 6.71 -2.75 -4.19
CA SER A 463 7.01 -4.10 -3.71
C SER A 463 5.79 -4.78 -3.08
N GLY A 464 5.45 -5.99 -3.53
CA GLY A 464 4.37 -6.81 -2.97
C GLY A 464 2.92 -6.40 -3.28
N ARG A 465 2.63 -5.19 -3.82
CA ARG A 465 1.24 -4.68 -3.94
C ARG A 465 0.31 -5.64 -4.68
N PHE A 466 0.74 -6.11 -5.84
CA PHE A 466 -0.06 -7.01 -6.68
C PHE A 466 -0.22 -8.40 -6.05
N LEU A 467 0.66 -8.81 -5.13
CA LEU A 467 0.62 -10.11 -4.47
C LEU A 467 -0.29 -10.13 -3.22
N ALA A 468 -0.68 -8.97 -2.70
CA ALA A 468 -1.44 -8.90 -1.46
C ALA A 468 -2.85 -9.53 -1.56
N VAL A 469 -3.55 -9.32 -2.66
CA VAL A 469 -4.89 -9.90 -2.90
C VAL A 469 -4.84 -11.42 -3.16
N PRO A 470 -3.97 -11.97 -4.04
CA PRO A 470 -3.84 -13.42 -4.17
C PRO A 470 -3.34 -14.08 -2.88
N PHE A 471 -2.56 -13.37 -2.05
CA PHE A 471 -2.24 -13.85 -0.70
C PHE A 471 -3.49 -14.03 0.16
N CYS A 472 -4.41 -13.06 0.20
CA CYS A 472 -5.70 -13.21 0.91
C CYS A 472 -6.49 -14.43 0.44
N MET A 473 -6.51 -14.67 -0.88
CA MET A 473 -7.16 -15.84 -1.46
C MET A 473 -6.48 -17.14 -1.01
N GLY A 474 -5.15 -17.18 -1.08
CA GLY A 474 -4.35 -18.31 -0.65
C GLY A 474 -4.55 -18.61 0.83
N LEU A 475 -4.49 -17.59 1.69
CA LEU A 475 -4.77 -17.69 3.12
C LEU A 475 -6.14 -18.33 3.38
N ALA A 476 -7.21 -17.83 2.74
CA ALA A 476 -8.55 -18.35 2.91
C ALA A 476 -8.67 -19.83 2.48
N MET A 477 -8.02 -20.21 1.38
CA MET A 477 -7.95 -21.60 0.91
C MET A 477 -7.23 -22.50 1.93
N LEU A 478 -6.10 -22.03 2.47
CA LEU A 478 -5.29 -22.76 3.46
C LEU A 478 -6.02 -22.91 4.80
N VAL A 479 -6.63 -21.84 5.31
CA VAL A 479 -7.47 -21.86 6.51
C VAL A 479 -8.58 -22.90 6.36
N ARG A 480 -9.20 -22.95 5.18
CA ARG A 480 -10.30 -23.87 4.89
C ARG A 480 -9.84 -25.31 4.71
N SER A 481 -8.63 -25.54 4.20
CA SER A 481 -8.06 -26.88 4.00
C SER A 481 -7.43 -27.46 5.26
N HIS A 482 -7.06 -26.62 6.24
CA HIS A 482 -6.44 -27.08 7.48
C HIS A 482 -7.38 -28.04 8.25
N SER A 483 -6.96 -29.31 8.37
CA SER A 483 -7.57 -30.29 9.27
C SER A 483 -6.71 -30.42 10.53
N ALA A 484 -7.32 -30.77 11.66
CA ALA A 484 -6.68 -30.78 12.98
C ALA A 484 -5.51 -31.77 13.14
N THR A 485 -5.19 -32.58 12.12
CA THR A 485 -4.13 -33.60 12.14
C THR A 485 -2.78 -33.15 11.55
N ALA A 486 -2.67 -31.99 10.91
CA ALA A 486 -1.43 -31.54 10.26
C ALA A 486 -0.44 -30.84 11.22
N ARG A 487 0.01 -31.51 12.29
CA ARG A 487 1.04 -31.00 13.21
C ARG A 487 2.33 -30.62 12.48
N THR A 488 2.69 -31.34 11.42
CA THR A 488 3.84 -31.06 10.55
C THR A 488 3.67 -29.77 9.75
N GLY A 489 2.47 -29.51 9.22
CA GLY A 489 2.17 -28.27 8.50
C GLY A 489 2.27 -27.03 9.39
N VAL A 490 1.69 -27.07 10.59
CA VAL A 490 1.78 -25.95 11.55
C VAL A 490 3.23 -25.65 11.91
N LEU A 491 4.04 -26.67 12.16
CA LEU A 491 5.46 -26.48 12.47
C LEU A 491 6.23 -25.87 11.30
N SER A 492 6.03 -26.34 10.06
CA SER A 492 6.68 -25.75 8.87
C SER A 492 6.31 -24.29 8.65
N TRP A 493 5.05 -23.91 8.92
CA TRP A 493 4.61 -22.51 8.81
C TRP A 493 5.09 -21.65 9.98
N ILE A 494 5.17 -22.20 11.21
CA ILE A 494 5.79 -21.52 12.36
C ILE A 494 7.26 -21.29 12.09
N LEU A 495 7.96 -22.27 11.52
CA LEU A 495 9.36 -22.13 11.12
C LEU A 495 9.50 -21.08 10.03
N LEU A 496 8.64 -21.06 9.01
CA LEU A 496 8.65 -20.00 8.00
C LEU A 496 8.43 -18.62 8.63
N ALA A 497 7.43 -18.48 9.50
CA ALA A 497 7.16 -17.25 10.23
C ALA A 497 8.37 -16.84 11.09
N PHE A 498 8.99 -17.79 11.78
CA PHE A 498 10.21 -17.57 12.56
C PHE A 498 11.37 -17.11 11.68
N PHE A 499 11.64 -17.76 10.55
CA PHE A 499 12.69 -17.30 9.63
C PHE A 499 12.39 -15.91 9.06
N THR A 500 11.12 -15.54 8.92
CA THR A 500 10.75 -14.19 8.48
C THR A 500 10.88 -13.11 9.56
N THR A 501 10.88 -13.46 10.85
CA THR A 501 11.22 -12.49 11.92
C THR A 501 12.69 -12.11 11.86
N LEU A 502 13.55 -12.95 11.24
CA LEU A 502 14.97 -12.68 11.06
C LEU A 502 15.24 -11.75 9.88
N LEU A 503 14.25 -11.53 9.00
CA LEU A 503 14.40 -10.60 7.88
C LEU A 503 14.36 -9.15 8.39
N PRO A 504 15.24 -8.27 7.86
CA PRO A 504 15.25 -6.86 8.22
C PRO A 504 13.90 -6.21 7.94
N GLN A 505 13.43 -5.40 8.89
CA GLN A 505 12.21 -4.59 8.76
C GLN A 505 10.92 -5.38 8.46
N ASN A 506 10.80 -6.59 9.00
CA ASN A 506 9.52 -7.31 9.02
C ASN A 506 8.43 -6.49 9.77
N PRO A 507 7.12 -6.74 9.53
CA PRO A 507 6.05 -5.91 10.10
C PRO A 507 6.05 -5.81 11.64
N TRP A 508 6.56 -6.83 12.35
CA TRP A 508 6.65 -6.81 13.81
C TRP A 508 7.80 -5.94 14.32
N ALA A 509 8.95 -6.01 13.65
CA ALA A 509 10.15 -5.26 13.98
C ALA A 509 10.10 -3.80 13.49
N ALA A 510 9.29 -3.50 12.46
CA ALA A 510 9.15 -2.16 11.91
C ALA A 510 8.75 -1.14 12.99
N GLY A 511 9.55 -0.08 13.14
CA GLY A 511 9.41 0.97 14.17
C GLY A 511 9.52 2.37 13.58
N ARG A 512 9.88 3.35 14.41
CA ARG A 512 10.07 4.76 13.98
C ARG A 512 11.24 4.94 13.00
N ASP A 513 12.13 3.98 12.99
CA ASP A 513 13.37 3.81 12.27
C ASP A 513 13.19 3.02 10.96
N TYR A 514 11.95 2.74 10.57
CA TYR A 514 11.63 2.11 9.30
C TYR A 514 11.92 3.07 8.12
N VAL A 515 12.76 2.64 7.19
CA VAL A 515 13.26 3.43 6.05
C VAL A 515 13.29 2.60 4.78
N GLU A 516 13.28 3.27 3.62
CA GLU A 516 13.33 2.64 2.31
C GLU A 516 14.52 1.69 2.18
N GLN A 517 14.24 0.45 1.76
CA GLN A 517 15.27 -0.51 1.36
C GLN A 517 15.68 -0.31 -0.11
N PRO A 518 16.93 -0.64 -0.49
CA PRO A 518 17.46 -0.39 -1.83
C PRO A 518 16.54 -0.85 -2.95
N ARG A 519 16.40 -0.03 -4.00
CA ARG A 519 15.56 -0.37 -5.15
C ARG A 519 16.26 -1.39 -6.03
N VAL A 520 15.59 -2.50 -6.32
CA VAL A 520 16.13 -3.55 -7.21
C VAL A 520 15.30 -3.55 -8.48
N GLY A 521 15.93 -3.29 -9.62
CA GLY A 521 15.23 -3.23 -10.92
C GLY A 521 14.08 -2.21 -10.97
N GLY A 522 14.19 -1.09 -10.23
CA GLY A 522 13.14 -0.07 -10.18
C GLY A 522 11.94 -0.39 -9.27
N ILE A 523 11.95 -1.51 -8.55
CA ILE A 523 10.95 -1.85 -7.53
C ILE A 523 11.35 -1.18 -6.22
N ALA A 524 10.41 -0.48 -5.57
CA ALA A 524 10.66 0.23 -4.31
C ALA A 524 9.81 -0.30 -3.16
N ASP A 525 10.39 -0.17 -1.96
CA ASP A 525 9.66 -0.24 -0.70
C ASP A 525 8.95 1.09 -0.47
N GLU A 526 7.78 1.26 -1.10
CA GLU A 526 7.03 2.52 -1.04
C GLU A 526 6.64 2.89 0.39
N ARG A 527 6.28 1.91 1.24
CA ARG A 527 6.10 2.18 2.66
C ARG A 527 7.38 2.80 3.21
N GLY A 528 8.54 2.20 2.97
CA GLY A 528 9.81 2.69 3.52
C GLY A 528 10.17 4.09 3.06
N PHE A 529 9.83 4.43 1.81
CA PHE A 529 10.01 5.78 1.28
C PHE A 529 9.06 6.79 1.96
N TYR A 530 7.77 6.48 2.08
CA TYR A 530 6.81 7.46 2.61
C TYR A 530 6.65 7.44 4.13
N PHE A 531 7.09 6.39 4.84
CA PHE A 531 6.89 6.22 6.28
C PHE A 531 7.45 7.38 7.13
N PRO A 532 8.65 7.94 6.85
CA PRO A 532 9.17 9.08 7.60
C PRO A 532 8.28 10.35 7.49
N ALA A 533 7.54 10.50 6.40
CA ALA A 533 6.76 11.70 6.08
C ALA A 533 5.23 11.53 6.14
N SER A 534 4.72 10.30 6.18
CA SER A 534 3.27 10.02 6.09
C SER A 534 2.80 8.94 7.05
N SER A 535 3.64 8.50 8.00
CA SER A 535 3.22 7.49 8.96
C SER A 535 2.43 8.06 10.12
N MET A 536 1.46 7.29 10.61
CA MET A 536 0.69 7.66 11.80
C MET A 536 1.57 7.68 13.07
N LEU A 537 2.64 6.88 13.09
CA LEU A 537 3.54 6.77 14.24
C LEU A 537 4.44 8.00 14.42
N LEU A 538 4.77 8.68 13.32
CA LEU A 538 5.63 9.87 13.29
C LEU A 538 4.86 11.18 13.05
N SER A 539 3.59 11.11 12.61
CA SER A 539 2.74 12.30 12.46
C SER A 539 2.54 13.03 13.79
N GLN A 540 2.63 14.36 13.77
CA GLN A 540 2.40 15.17 14.97
C GLN A 540 0.90 15.43 15.18
N PRO A 541 0.43 15.59 16.44
CA PRO A 541 -0.94 16.03 16.70
C PRO A 541 -1.22 17.35 15.95
N GLY A 542 -2.21 17.34 15.04
CA GLY A 542 -2.58 18.50 14.22
C GLY A 542 -1.79 18.69 12.92
N HIS A 543 -0.74 17.89 12.66
CA HIS A 543 -0.01 17.91 11.40
C HIS A 543 0.14 16.47 10.87
N PRO A 544 -0.76 16.01 9.98
CA PRO A 544 -0.81 14.61 9.54
C PRO A 544 0.42 14.17 8.72
N TYR A 545 1.31 15.11 8.37
CA TYR A 545 2.49 14.86 7.55
C TYR A 545 3.77 15.12 8.36
N GLY A 546 4.73 14.21 8.29
CA GLY A 546 5.97 14.22 9.06
C GLY A 546 6.82 15.48 8.86
N ASN A 547 7.66 15.76 9.86
CA ASN A 547 8.41 17.02 9.97
C ASN A 547 9.68 17.11 9.13
N ASP A 548 10.01 16.07 8.36
CA ASP A 548 11.18 16.13 7.49
C ASP A 548 10.91 17.08 6.32
N ALA A 549 11.32 18.33 6.50
CA ALA A 549 11.21 19.39 5.51
C ALA A 549 12.00 19.10 4.23
N GLN A 550 12.98 18.21 4.29
CA GLN A 550 13.82 17.82 3.15
C GLN A 550 13.25 16.62 2.39
N HIS A 551 12.36 15.84 3.02
CA HIS A 551 11.73 14.70 2.38
C HIS A 551 10.96 15.11 1.11
N PRO A 552 11.07 14.37 -0.01
CA PRO A 552 10.39 14.70 -1.26
C PRO A 552 8.89 14.92 -1.12
N PHE A 553 8.20 14.10 -0.32
CA PHE A 553 6.77 14.25 -0.01
C PHE A 553 6.43 15.65 0.52
N THR A 554 7.16 16.11 1.54
CA THR A 554 6.99 17.44 2.15
C THR A 554 7.35 18.55 1.17
N ARG A 555 8.37 18.34 0.32
CA ARG A 555 8.76 19.29 -0.73
C ARG A 555 7.68 19.43 -1.81
N TRP A 556 7.07 18.34 -2.26
CA TRP A 556 5.97 18.35 -3.24
C TRP A 556 4.73 19.05 -2.69
N MET A 557 4.43 18.82 -1.42
CA MET A 557 3.35 19.50 -0.71
C MET A 557 3.54 21.01 -0.66
N LYS A 558 4.73 21.47 -0.24
CA LYS A 558 5.13 22.89 -0.23
C LYS A 558 5.14 23.48 -1.64
N LEU A 559 5.61 22.73 -2.62
CA LEU A 559 5.61 23.16 -4.01
C LEU A 559 4.18 23.38 -4.53
N GLY A 560 3.25 22.46 -4.28
CA GLY A 560 1.84 22.65 -4.65
C GLY A 560 1.22 23.86 -3.95
N ALA A 561 1.41 23.99 -2.63
CA ALA A 561 0.90 25.14 -1.86
C ALA A 561 1.47 26.48 -2.34
N SER A 562 2.78 26.55 -2.64
CA SER A 562 3.41 27.76 -3.18
C SER A 562 2.98 28.08 -4.60
N THR A 563 2.70 27.06 -5.43
CA THR A 563 2.18 27.24 -6.79
C THR A 563 0.80 27.89 -6.75
N ARG A 564 -0.06 27.46 -5.82
CA ARG A 564 -1.35 28.09 -5.54
C ARG A 564 -1.20 29.54 -5.07
N GLY A 565 -0.32 29.79 -4.11
CA GLY A 565 -0.08 31.13 -3.56
C GLY A 565 0.53 32.12 -4.56
N ALA A 566 1.31 31.63 -5.53
CA ALA A 566 1.93 32.44 -6.58
C ALA A 566 1.00 32.77 -7.77
N GLY A 567 -0.26 32.28 -7.75
CA GLY A 567 -1.21 32.51 -8.85
C GLY A 567 -0.81 31.84 -10.18
N ARG A 568 0.07 30.83 -10.15
CA ARG A 568 0.46 30.09 -11.36
C ARG A 568 -0.71 29.27 -11.88
N GLN A 569 -0.97 29.34 -13.19
CA GLN A 569 -2.06 28.61 -13.81
C GLN A 569 -1.69 27.16 -14.14
N THR A 570 -0.45 26.88 -14.56
CA THR A 570 0.00 25.53 -14.93
C THR A 570 1.30 25.12 -14.27
N VAL A 571 1.42 23.83 -13.91
CA VAL A 571 2.65 23.22 -13.40
C VAL A 571 2.94 21.88 -14.09
N LEU A 572 4.21 21.63 -14.40
CA LEU A 572 4.70 20.39 -14.98
C LEU A 572 5.39 19.55 -13.90
N HIS A 573 4.92 18.32 -13.65
CA HIS A 573 5.56 17.45 -12.65
C HIS A 573 5.35 15.95 -12.95
N GLY A 574 6.19 15.09 -12.35
CA GLY A 574 6.13 13.63 -12.53
C GLY A 574 5.57 12.85 -11.33
N ALA A 575 5.60 13.43 -10.13
CA ALA A 575 4.89 12.92 -8.95
C ALA A 575 3.70 13.86 -8.68
N VAL A 576 2.51 13.44 -9.09
CA VAL A 576 1.38 14.36 -9.28
C VAL A 576 0.32 14.25 -8.20
N GLY A 577 0.42 13.27 -7.29
CA GLY A 577 -0.55 13.06 -6.22
C GLY A 577 -0.60 14.23 -5.24
N VAL A 578 0.39 14.29 -4.34
CA VAL A 578 0.44 15.27 -3.24
C VAL A 578 0.57 16.69 -3.77
N LEU A 579 1.45 16.89 -4.76
CA LEU A 579 1.63 18.19 -5.39
C LEU A 579 0.33 18.68 -6.02
N GLY A 580 -0.34 17.81 -6.77
CA GLY A 580 -1.62 18.15 -7.38
C GLY A 580 -2.63 18.48 -6.30
N PHE A 581 -2.81 17.59 -5.31
CA PHE A 581 -3.77 17.82 -4.22
C PHE A 581 -3.55 19.17 -3.52
N THR A 582 -2.32 19.53 -3.17
CA THR A 582 -2.05 20.78 -2.44
C THR A 582 -2.03 22.03 -3.33
N ALA A 583 -1.80 21.88 -4.63
CA ALA A 583 -1.94 22.97 -5.60
C ALA A 583 -3.40 23.43 -5.75
N GLY A 584 -4.36 22.55 -5.46
CA GLY A 584 -5.78 22.86 -5.50
C GLY A 584 -6.36 23.01 -6.91
N PRO A 585 -7.65 23.37 -7.02
CA PRO A 585 -8.42 23.31 -8.26
C PRO A 585 -8.03 24.35 -9.31
N SER A 586 -7.41 25.47 -8.91
CA SER A 586 -7.04 26.57 -9.81
C SER A 586 -5.76 26.31 -10.62
N VAL A 587 -5.03 25.25 -10.30
CA VAL A 587 -3.77 24.91 -10.95
C VAL A 587 -3.97 23.69 -11.84
N HIS A 588 -3.71 23.86 -13.12
CA HIS A 588 -3.64 22.77 -14.09
C HIS A 588 -2.29 22.03 -13.95
N VAL A 589 -2.33 20.72 -13.75
CA VAL A 589 -1.12 19.90 -13.61
C VAL A 589 -0.90 19.10 -14.88
N ILE A 590 0.23 19.33 -15.55
CA ILE A 590 0.69 18.51 -16.66
C ILE A 590 1.52 17.35 -16.07
N ASP A 591 0.98 16.14 -16.21
CA ASP A 591 1.61 14.91 -15.74
C ASP A 591 2.53 14.30 -16.81
N MET A 592 3.84 14.41 -16.59
CA MET A 592 4.86 13.86 -17.49
C MET A 592 4.79 12.33 -17.70
N MET A 593 4.09 11.61 -16.82
CA MET A 593 3.90 10.16 -16.92
C MET A 593 2.63 9.77 -17.69
N GLY A 594 1.76 10.75 -17.97
CA GLY A 594 0.49 10.54 -18.66
C GLY A 594 -0.55 9.77 -17.85
N LEU A 595 -0.40 9.62 -16.54
CA LEU A 595 -1.40 8.99 -15.67
C LEU A 595 -2.63 9.89 -15.53
N GLY A 596 -2.40 11.19 -15.27
CA GLY A 596 -3.44 12.22 -15.16
C GLY A 596 -3.72 12.99 -16.45
N ASP A 597 -2.72 13.12 -17.32
CA ASP A 597 -2.82 13.94 -18.54
C ASP A 597 -3.40 13.13 -19.72
N PRO A 598 -4.53 13.57 -20.32
CA PRO A 598 -5.25 12.80 -21.33
C PRO A 598 -4.54 12.76 -22.69
N LEU A 599 -3.84 13.84 -23.08
CA LEU A 599 -3.12 13.88 -24.35
C LEU A 599 -1.83 13.06 -24.25
N LEU A 600 -1.05 13.31 -23.18
CA LEU A 600 0.20 12.61 -22.96
C LEU A 600 -0.03 11.12 -22.83
N ALA A 601 -1.13 10.65 -22.21
CA ALA A 601 -1.51 9.25 -22.12
C ALA A 601 -1.58 8.51 -23.47
N ARG A 602 -1.79 9.23 -24.58
CA ARG A 602 -1.95 8.68 -25.94
C ARG A 602 -0.67 8.69 -26.77
N LEU A 603 0.37 9.36 -26.31
CA LEU A 603 1.68 9.39 -26.96
C LEU A 603 2.51 8.16 -26.54
N PRO A 604 3.50 7.71 -27.31
CA PRO A 604 4.41 6.65 -26.87
C PRO A 604 5.37 7.16 -25.79
N ALA A 605 5.84 6.25 -24.92
CA ALA A 605 6.88 6.58 -23.95
C ALA A 605 8.24 6.83 -24.64
N VAL A 606 9.09 7.62 -23.99
CA VAL A 606 10.46 7.87 -24.47
C VAL A 606 11.28 6.59 -24.31
N ARG A 607 11.72 5.98 -25.43
CA ARG A 607 12.43 4.69 -25.45
C ARG A 607 13.85 4.72 -24.84
N ALA A 608 14.43 5.90 -24.68
CA ALA A 608 15.86 6.08 -24.39
C ALA A 608 16.22 6.23 -22.90
N GLN A 609 15.31 5.96 -21.96
CA GLN A 609 15.59 6.06 -20.52
C GLN A 609 15.18 4.80 -19.77
N GLU A 610 15.86 4.55 -18.64
CA GLU A 610 15.44 3.60 -17.60
C GLU A 610 13.97 3.84 -17.25
N PHE A 611 13.07 3.01 -17.78
CA PHE A 611 11.67 3.09 -17.42
C PHE A 611 11.46 2.35 -16.10
N ARG A 612 10.55 2.88 -15.27
CA ARG A 612 10.06 2.20 -14.08
C ARG A 612 8.69 1.64 -14.41
N ILE A 613 8.41 0.39 -14.04
CA ILE A 613 7.11 -0.22 -14.38
C ILE A 613 5.97 0.66 -13.86
N GLY A 614 4.99 0.94 -14.72
CA GLY A 614 3.88 1.83 -14.40
C GLY A 614 4.17 3.34 -14.47
N HIS A 615 5.43 3.76 -14.63
CA HIS A 615 5.85 5.16 -14.76
C HIS A 615 6.67 5.36 -16.03
N TYR A 616 5.96 5.70 -17.10
CA TYR A 616 6.53 5.86 -18.43
C TYR A 616 6.59 7.34 -18.80
N ARG A 617 7.79 7.92 -18.79
CA ARG A 617 7.99 9.32 -19.15
C ARG A 617 7.59 9.59 -20.61
N ARG A 618 6.86 10.69 -20.82
CA ARG A 618 6.41 11.18 -22.13
C ARG A 618 7.10 12.50 -22.47
N LYS A 619 7.49 12.66 -23.73
CA LYS A 619 7.97 13.97 -24.22
C LYS A 619 6.78 14.92 -24.31
N ILE A 620 6.94 16.12 -23.77
CA ILE A 620 5.93 17.17 -23.83
C ILE A 620 5.88 17.73 -25.26
N PRO A 621 4.70 17.79 -25.91
CA PRO A 621 4.56 18.40 -27.22
C PRO A 621 4.93 19.89 -27.21
N GLY A 622 5.45 20.39 -28.33
CA GLY A 622 5.78 21.81 -28.48
C GLY A 622 4.55 22.70 -28.27
N ASN A 623 4.73 23.80 -27.55
CA ASN A 623 3.70 24.76 -27.12
C ASN A 623 2.58 24.18 -26.24
N TYR A 624 2.67 22.92 -25.78
CA TYR A 624 1.62 22.34 -24.94
C TYR A 624 1.51 23.04 -23.58
N PHE A 625 2.65 23.35 -22.95
CA PHE A 625 2.68 24.09 -21.69
C PHE A 625 2.10 25.51 -21.86
N ASP A 626 2.56 26.22 -22.89
CA ASP A 626 2.10 27.57 -23.21
C ASP A 626 0.60 27.60 -23.53
N ARG A 627 0.10 26.59 -24.25
CA ARG A 627 -1.33 26.44 -24.53
C ARG A 627 -2.17 26.26 -23.27
N GLN A 628 -1.70 25.47 -22.30
CA GLN A 628 -2.40 25.31 -21.03
C GLN A 628 -2.41 26.60 -20.20
N ASN A 629 -1.44 27.50 -20.40
CA ASN A 629 -1.45 28.84 -19.83
C ASN A 629 -2.23 29.87 -20.66
N GLY A 630 -2.83 29.50 -21.79
CA GLY A 630 -3.46 30.43 -22.73
C GLY A 630 -2.48 31.34 -23.48
N GLU A 631 -1.18 31.01 -23.48
CA GLU A 631 -0.12 31.74 -24.20
C GLU A 631 0.05 31.27 -25.66
N ALA A 632 -0.61 30.17 -26.04
CA ALA A 632 -0.58 29.65 -27.40
C ALA A 632 -1.91 29.02 -27.83
N ASP A 633 -2.37 29.32 -29.05
CA ASP A 633 -3.65 28.82 -29.57
C ASP A 633 -3.59 27.37 -30.09
N ARG A 634 -2.42 26.95 -30.57
CA ARG A 634 -2.22 25.66 -31.27
C ARG A 634 -0.94 24.96 -30.85
N LEU A 635 -0.94 23.64 -30.93
CA LEU A 635 0.28 22.84 -30.86
C LEU A 635 1.08 22.98 -32.15
N ILE A 636 2.39 22.82 -32.05
CA ILE A 636 3.30 22.94 -33.20
C ILE A 636 2.98 21.92 -34.32
N SER A 637 2.63 20.68 -33.94
CA SER A 637 2.31 19.64 -34.92
C SER A 637 0.82 19.70 -35.32
N PRO A 638 0.47 19.97 -36.59
CA PRO A 638 -0.92 20.14 -37.01
C PRO A 638 -1.81 18.91 -36.76
N GLY A 639 -1.30 17.71 -37.05
CA GLY A 639 -2.04 16.47 -36.79
C GLY A 639 -2.28 16.25 -35.29
N LEU A 640 -1.27 16.51 -34.46
CA LEU A 640 -1.41 16.40 -33.01
C LEU A 640 -2.34 17.48 -32.43
N ASP A 641 -2.32 18.69 -32.99
CA ASP A 641 -3.24 19.77 -32.64
C ASP A 641 -4.69 19.39 -32.92
N GLU A 642 -4.95 18.79 -34.09
CA GLU A 642 -6.27 18.29 -34.47
C GLU A 642 -6.73 17.15 -33.55
N TYR A 643 -5.86 16.18 -33.27
CA TYR A 643 -6.14 15.11 -32.32
C TYR A 643 -6.49 15.68 -30.93
N ASN A 644 -5.70 16.63 -30.45
CA ASN A 644 -5.92 17.27 -29.16
C ASN A 644 -7.25 18.05 -29.13
N ARG A 645 -7.64 18.71 -30.22
CA ARG A 645 -8.94 19.40 -30.32
C ARG A 645 -10.12 18.43 -30.20
N ILE A 646 -10.06 17.31 -30.91
CA ILE A 646 -11.09 16.24 -30.82
C ILE A 646 -11.12 15.68 -29.39
N LEU A 647 -9.95 15.48 -28.77
CA LEU A 647 -9.85 14.97 -27.41
C LEU A 647 -10.46 15.95 -26.40
N GLN A 648 -10.13 17.23 -26.51
CA GLN A 648 -10.67 18.30 -25.67
C GLN A 648 -12.19 18.41 -25.80
N GLU A 649 -12.75 18.21 -26.99
CA GLU A 649 -14.20 18.14 -27.15
C GLU A 649 -14.82 16.98 -26.34
N VAL A 650 -14.17 15.81 -26.34
CA VAL A 650 -14.62 14.64 -25.56
C VAL A 650 -14.58 14.91 -24.05
N ILE A 651 -13.48 15.46 -23.54
CA ILE A 651 -13.26 15.58 -22.09
C ILE A 651 -13.81 16.88 -21.49
N SER A 652 -14.03 17.93 -22.28
CA SER A 652 -14.45 19.24 -21.79
C SER A 652 -15.83 19.68 -22.32
N GLY A 653 -16.24 19.25 -23.52
CA GLY A 653 -17.51 19.66 -24.15
C GLY A 653 -18.79 19.21 -23.41
N PRO A 654 -19.98 19.73 -23.72
CA PRO A 654 -21.22 19.33 -23.05
C PRO A 654 -21.51 17.83 -23.22
N VAL A 655 -21.85 17.13 -22.12
CA VAL A 655 -21.91 15.65 -22.06
C VAL A 655 -22.78 15.04 -23.17
N PHE A 656 -23.94 15.64 -23.45
CA PHE A 656 -24.91 15.13 -24.42
C PHE A 656 -24.90 15.86 -25.78
N SER A 657 -23.85 16.63 -26.12
CA SER A 657 -23.80 17.26 -27.43
C SER A 657 -23.55 16.24 -28.55
N LEU A 658 -24.23 16.41 -29.70
CA LEU A 658 -24.05 15.54 -30.85
C LEU A 658 -22.61 15.57 -31.38
N SER A 659 -21.96 16.73 -31.31
CA SER A 659 -20.58 16.91 -31.74
C SER A 659 -19.62 16.09 -30.86
N ARG A 660 -19.82 16.12 -29.53
CA ARG A 660 -19.07 15.30 -28.58
C ARG A 660 -19.29 13.80 -28.81
N LEU A 661 -20.54 13.38 -29.06
CA LEU A 661 -20.84 11.96 -29.34
C LEU A 661 -20.13 11.45 -30.60
N LYS A 662 -20.03 12.28 -31.65
CA LYS A 662 -19.23 11.96 -32.85
C LYS A 662 -17.73 11.86 -32.52
N SER A 663 -17.18 12.82 -31.78
CA SER A 663 -15.77 12.82 -31.37
C SER A 663 -15.43 11.63 -30.46
N LEU A 664 -16.34 11.25 -29.57
CA LEU A 664 -16.24 10.05 -28.73
C LEU A 664 -16.20 8.79 -29.59
N ALA A 665 -17.12 8.64 -30.56
CA ALA A 665 -17.13 7.50 -31.47
C ALA A 665 -15.84 7.43 -32.30
N ALA A 666 -15.37 8.56 -32.84
CA ALA A 666 -14.13 8.63 -33.61
C ALA A 666 -12.90 8.21 -32.78
N MET A 667 -12.81 8.67 -31.53
CA MET A 667 -11.72 8.33 -30.61
C MET A 667 -11.75 6.86 -30.17
N ASN A 668 -12.92 6.30 -29.85
CA ASN A 668 -13.02 4.92 -29.37
C ASN A 668 -12.93 3.87 -30.49
N THR A 669 -13.22 4.26 -31.75
CA THR A 669 -13.00 3.40 -32.93
C THR A 669 -11.58 3.46 -33.47
N GLY A 670 -10.73 4.36 -32.96
CA GLY A 670 -9.38 4.59 -33.46
C GLY A 670 -9.33 5.35 -34.80
N SER A 671 -10.45 5.93 -35.25
CA SER A 671 -10.52 6.68 -36.52
C SER A 671 -9.54 7.86 -36.57
N CYS A 672 -9.21 8.44 -35.42
CA CYS A 672 -8.28 9.57 -35.28
C CYS A 672 -6.81 9.16 -35.03
N ASP A 673 -6.50 7.86 -34.92
CA ASP A 673 -5.15 7.40 -34.53
C ASP A 673 -4.06 7.78 -35.54
N HIS A 674 -4.43 7.96 -36.81
CA HIS A 674 -3.53 8.39 -37.90
C HIS A 674 -2.95 9.80 -37.68
N LEU A 675 -3.59 10.61 -36.83
CA LEU A 675 -3.14 11.96 -36.46
C LEU A 675 -1.99 11.94 -35.44
N LEU A 676 -1.74 10.80 -34.77
CA LEU A 676 -0.70 10.69 -33.75
C LEU A 676 0.67 10.41 -34.38
N PRO A 677 1.67 11.28 -34.21
CA PRO A 677 3.02 11.05 -34.75
C PRO A 677 3.83 10.06 -33.88
N ARG A 678 3.40 8.79 -33.81
CA ARG A 678 3.98 7.79 -32.90
C ARG A 678 5.47 7.52 -33.14
N ALA A 679 5.91 7.42 -34.39
CA ALA A 679 7.32 7.15 -34.71
C ALA A 679 8.27 8.23 -34.20
N HIS A 680 7.76 9.45 -34.08
CA HIS A 680 8.50 10.64 -33.73
C HIS A 680 8.71 10.77 -32.21
N PHE A 681 7.63 10.64 -31.44
CA PHE A 681 7.70 10.66 -29.98
C PHE A 681 8.44 9.43 -29.41
N ALA A 682 8.52 8.33 -30.16
CA ALA A 682 9.25 7.13 -29.77
C ALA A 682 10.79 7.25 -29.88
N LYS A 683 11.33 8.22 -30.65
CA LYS A 683 12.77 8.31 -30.98
C LYS A 683 13.52 9.50 -30.34
N GLY A 684 12.85 10.42 -29.63
CA GLY A 684 13.45 11.67 -29.16
C GLY A 684 14.02 11.65 -27.73
N ARG A 685 15.15 12.32 -27.49
CA ARG A 685 15.67 12.68 -26.15
C ARG A 685 15.07 14.04 -25.68
N TYR A 686 14.88 14.21 -24.36
CA TYR A 686 14.28 15.40 -23.75
C TYR A 686 15.02 16.69 -24.14
N ILE A 687 14.28 17.74 -24.49
CA ILE A 687 14.76 19.12 -24.37
C ILE A 687 14.21 19.60 -23.03
N PHE A 688 15.07 19.93 -22.07
CA PHE A 688 14.62 20.65 -20.88
C PHE A 688 14.05 21.99 -21.33
N MET A 689 12.76 22.19 -21.10
CA MET A 689 12.15 23.51 -21.25
C MET A 689 12.67 24.35 -20.08
N ILE A 690 13.71 25.16 -20.34
CA ILE A 690 14.29 26.06 -19.35
C ILE A 690 13.24 27.15 -19.07
N PRO A 691 12.72 27.29 -17.84
CA PRO A 691 11.78 28.36 -17.53
C PRO A 691 12.51 29.70 -17.62
N LEU A 692 12.11 30.54 -18.56
CA LEU A 692 12.64 31.90 -18.73
C LEU A 692 11.73 32.87 -17.96
N SER A 693 12.32 33.71 -17.12
CA SER A 693 11.63 34.81 -16.43
C SER A 693 11.17 35.90 -17.42
N ALA A 694 10.46 36.91 -16.91
CA ALA A 694 9.76 37.97 -17.66
C ALA A 694 10.42 38.40 -18.99
N ALA A 695 9.58 38.56 -20.02
CA ALA A 695 9.97 38.67 -21.44
C ALA A 695 10.94 39.83 -21.74
N THR A 696 12.23 39.53 -21.74
CA THR A 696 13.26 40.35 -22.41
C THR A 696 13.44 39.91 -23.87
N SER A 697 14.09 40.74 -24.70
CA SER A 697 14.45 40.39 -26.09
C SER A 697 15.23 39.06 -26.17
N TYR A 698 16.14 38.83 -25.22
CA TYR A 698 16.84 37.55 -25.07
C TYR A 698 15.88 36.38 -24.80
N ASP A 699 14.96 36.52 -23.83
CA ASP A 699 14.05 35.44 -23.45
C ASP A 699 13.10 35.07 -24.60
N ASN A 700 12.67 36.05 -25.40
CA ASN A 700 11.88 35.80 -26.61
C ASN A 700 12.67 35.01 -27.67
N LEU A 701 13.95 35.32 -27.86
CA LEU A 701 14.81 34.60 -28.82
C LEU A 701 15.12 33.16 -28.34
N VAL A 702 15.32 32.95 -27.04
CA VAL A 702 15.46 31.59 -26.50
C VAL A 702 14.15 30.82 -26.61
N ARG A 703 12.99 31.43 -26.36
CA ARG A 703 11.68 30.80 -26.59
C ARG A 703 11.46 30.45 -28.06
N ALA A 704 11.79 31.36 -28.98
CA ALA A 704 11.72 31.11 -30.42
C ALA A 704 12.63 29.94 -30.83
N GLY A 705 13.86 29.89 -30.31
CA GLY A 705 14.79 28.78 -30.56
C GLY A 705 14.32 27.46 -29.97
N LEU A 706 13.78 27.45 -28.74
CA LEU A 706 13.20 26.26 -28.12
C LEU A 706 11.95 25.78 -28.88
N SER A 707 11.14 26.71 -29.40
CA SER A 707 9.98 26.43 -30.23
C SER A 707 10.40 25.82 -31.56
N ALA A 708 11.34 26.42 -32.27
CA ALA A 708 11.91 25.87 -33.50
C ALA A 708 12.60 24.50 -33.26
N ALA A 709 13.28 24.32 -32.13
CA ALA A 709 13.86 23.03 -31.74
C ALA A 709 12.79 21.98 -31.47
N ALA A 710 11.68 22.37 -30.84
CA ALA A 710 10.52 21.52 -30.62
C ALA A 710 9.74 21.25 -31.93
N ALA A 711 9.86 22.13 -32.93
CA ALA A 711 9.38 22.00 -34.29
C ALA A 711 10.34 21.25 -35.24
N TRP A 712 11.52 20.84 -34.75
CA TRP A 712 12.55 20.11 -35.52
C TRP A 712 13.18 20.92 -36.64
N GLU A 713 12.95 22.23 -36.63
CA GLU A 713 13.63 23.19 -37.47
C GLU A 713 14.97 23.52 -36.83
N TYR A 714 15.87 22.54 -36.78
CA TYR A 714 17.09 22.65 -35.99
C TYR A 714 17.97 23.81 -36.43
N ASP A 715 18.01 24.11 -37.73
CA ASP A 715 18.82 25.22 -38.22
C ASP A 715 18.20 26.58 -37.84
N ASN A 716 16.85 26.68 -37.82
CA ASN A 716 16.16 27.86 -37.30
C ASN A 716 16.33 27.99 -35.78
N ALA A 717 16.28 26.88 -35.05
CA ALA A 717 16.50 26.83 -33.61
C ALA A 717 17.91 27.32 -33.25
N LEU A 718 18.92 26.80 -33.94
CA LEU A 718 20.32 27.21 -33.78
C LEU A 718 20.47 28.70 -34.11
N ALA A 719 19.83 29.20 -35.17
CA ALA A 719 19.85 30.62 -35.53
C ALA A 719 19.22 31.52 -34.47
N SER A 720 18.08 31.11 -33.87
CA SER A 720 17.44 31.84 -32.77
C SER A 720 18.28 31.81 -31.49
N PHE A 721 18.92 30.68 -31.16
CA PHE A 721 19.86 30.63 -30.03
C PHE A 721 21.10 31.47 -30.27
N ASP A 722 21.64 31.49 -31.49
CA ASP A 722 22.76 32.35 -31.85
C ASP A 722 22.38 33.83 -31.77
N ALA A 723 21.15 34.18 -32.14
CA ALA A 723 20.61 35.53 -31.94
C ALA A 723 20.46 35.88 -30.45
N ALA A 724 19.99 34.94 -29.62
CA ALA A 724 19.90 35.13 -28.17
C ALA A 724 21.30 35.32 -27.55
N ILE A 725 22.28 34.50 -27.95
CA ILE A 725 23.67 34.62 -27.50
C ILE A 725 24.27 35.97 -27.91
N ARG A 726 23.97 36.47 -29.12
CA ARG A 726 24.40 37.83 -29.53
C ARG A 726 23.74 38.93 -28.71
N ASN A 727 22.50 38.73 -28.25
CA ASN A 727 21.77 39.71 -27.46
C ASN A 727 22.30 39.81 -26.02
N ASP A 728 22.53 38.67 -25.36
CA ASP A 728 23.18 38.61 -24.05
C ASP A 728 24.08 37.37 -23.94
N PRO A 729 25.41 37.53 -24.19
CA PRO A 729 26.35 36.43 -24.17
C PRO A 729 26.60 35.83 -22.79
N ARG A 730 26.19 36.49 -21.70
CA ARG A 730 26.49 36.07 -20.32
C ARG A 730 25.42 35.16 -19.72
N ARG A 731 24.32 34.91 -20.43
CA ARG A 731 23.24 34.06 -19.94
C ARG A 731 23.44 32.61 -20.42
N PRO A 732 23.42 31.62 -19.52
CA PRO A 732 23.73 30.23 -19.87
C PRO A 732 22.61 29.52 -20.67
N ALA A 733 21.37 30.03 -20.63
CA ALA A 733 20.20 29.31 -21.15
C ALA A 733 20.26 29.01 -22.66
N ALA A 734 20.73 29.96 -23.48
CA ALA A 734 20.81 29.78 -24.93
C ALA A 734 21.89 28.76 -25.30
N TYR A 735 23.04 28.77 -24.62
CA TYR A 735 24.10 27.76 -24.81
C TYR A 735 23.64 26.35 -24.40
N LEU A 736 22.92 26.23 -23.28
CA LEU A 736 22.33 24.94 -22.87
C LEU A 736 21.30 24.45 -23.89
N ALA A 737 20.39 25.31 -24.33
CA ALA A 737 19.37 24.96 -25.31
C ALA A 737 19.99 24.56 -26.67
N LYS A 738 21.02 25.28 -27.10
CA LYS A 738 21.80 24.97 -28.31
C LYS A 738 22.55 23.64 -28.20
N GLY A 739 23.18 23.37 -27.04
CA GLY A 739 23.84 22.10 -26.76
C GLY A 739 22.89 20.90 -26.81
N LEU A 740 21.66 21.07 -26.30
CA LEU A 740 20.60 20.07 -26.38
C LEU A 740 20.16 19.81 -27.84
N VAL A 741 20.09 20.85 -28.69
CA VAL A 741 19.80 20.68 -30.13
C VAL A 741 20.90 19.90 -30.83
N HIS A 742 22.17 20.22 -30.57
CA HIS A 742 23.29 19.42 -31.10
C HIS A 742 23.24 17.97 -30.60
N GLN A 743 22.81 17.76 -29.35
CA GLN A 743 22.70 16.43 -28.76
C GLN A 743 21.63 15.60 -29.48
N GLN A 744 20.51 16.23 -29.81
CA GLN A 744 19.45 15.59 -30.60
C GLN A 744 19.88 15.25 -32.03
N ARG A 745 20.82 16.00 -32.60
CA ARG A 745 21.44 15.68 -33.89
C ARG A 745 22.56 14.64 -33.80
N GLY A 746 22.84 14.09 -32.62
CA GLY A 746 23.94 13.14 -32.40
C GLY A 746 25.34 13.78 -32.45
N GLN A 747 25.43 15.10 -32.37
CA GLN A 747 26.69 15.86 -32.52
C GLN A 747 27.33 16.10 -31.14
N LEU A 748 27.82 15.02 -30.53
CA LEU A 748 28.30 15.01 -29.13
C LEU A 748 29.40 16.04 -28.86
N ASP A 749 30.35 16.21 -29.78
CA ASP A 749 31.43 17.21 -29.64
C ASP A 749 30.89 18.64 -29.54
N LYS A 750 29.86 18.95 -30.33
CA LYS A 750 29.20 20.26 -30.33
C LYS A 750 28.35 20.45 -29.07
N THR A 751 27.68 19.39 -28.59
CA THR A 751 26.97 19.41 -27.30
C THR A 751 27.91 19.76 -26.15
N LEU A 752 29.04 19.06 -26.04
CA LEU A 752 30.03 19.30 -25.00
C LEU A 752 30.63 20.71 -25.09
N ALA A 753 30.87 21.21 -26.31
CA ALA A 753 31.36 22.57 -26.52
C ALA A 753 30.37 23.64 -26.00
N GLU A 754 29.09 23.54 -26.34
CA GLU A 754 28.09 24.52 -25.89
C GLU A 754 27.78 24.41 -24.40
N PHE A 755 27.80 23.20 -23.83
CA PHE A 755 27.66 23.01 -22.39
C PHE A 755 28.84 23.58 -21.60
N ARG A 756 30.07 23.44 -22.10
CA ARG A 756 31.25 24.10 -21.48
C ARG A 756 31.12 25.62 -21.50
N ARG A 757 30.61 26.20 -22.59
CA ARG A 757 30.33 27.64 -22.67
C ARG A 757 29.27 28.07 -21.67
N ALA A 758 28.18 27.30 -21.52
CA ALA A 758 27.18 27.58 -20.49
C ALA A 758 27.79 27.58 -19.07
N ALA A 759 28.67 26.63 -18.77
CA ALA A 759 29.33 26.50 -17.48
C ALA A 759 30.31 27.65 -17.16
N GLN A 760 30.86 28.33 -18.18
CA GLN A 760 31.74 29.50 -18.00
C GLN A 760 31.01 30.73 -17.47
N HIS A 761 29.69 30.79 -17.64
CA HIS A 761 28.90 31.99 -17.36
C HIS A 761 28.04 31.89 -16.08
N ASP A 762 27.72 30.69 -15.60
CA ASP A 762 26.98 30.47 -14.36
C ASP A 762 27.50 29.22 -13.61
N PRO A 763 28.03 29.36 -12.39
CA PRO A 763 28.48 28.23 -11.56
C PRO A 763 27.39 27.18 -11.29
N ARG A 764 26.10 27.56 -11.23
CA ARG A 764 24.99 26.61 -11.09
C ARG A 764 24.72 25.84 -12.40
N ALA A 765 24.97 26.48 -13.54
CA ALA A 765 24.93 25.79 -14.82
C ALA A 765 26.10 24.80 -14.95
N ALA A 766 27.26 25.08 -14.34
CA ALA A 766 28.40 24.16 -14.31
C ALA A 766 28.07 22.83 -13.60
N GLU A 767 27.32 22.87 -12.50
CA GLU A 767 26.86 21.66 -11.78
C GLU A 767 25.88 20.82 -12.64
N LEU A 768 24.93 21.48 -13.30
CA LEU A 768 23.99 20.83 -14.22
C LEU A 768 24.72 20.22 -15.43
N VAL A 769 25.66 20.95 -16.01
CA VAL A 769 26.50 20.51 -17.14
C VAL A 769 27.39 19.34 -16.74
N ALA A 770 27.98 19.35 -15.55
CA ALA A 770 28.82 18.26 -15.07
C ALA A 770 28.02 16.95 -14.96
N LYS A 771 26.79 17.03 -14.44
CA LYS A 771 25.88 15.87 -14.34
C LYS A 771 25.50 15.31 -15.71
N VAL A 772 25.08 16.17 -16.64
CA VAL A 772 24.68 15.73 -18.00
C VAL A 772 25.88 15.25 -18.82
N THR A 773 27.05 15.86 -18.63
CA THR A 773 28.30 15.44 -19.31
C THR A 773 28.79 14.08 -18.81
N ALA A 774 28.61 13.78 -17.53
CA ALA A 774 28.90 12.46 -16.98
C ALA A 774 27.96 11.39 -17.57
N ASP A 775 26.67 11.71 -17.71
CA ASP A 775 25.70 10.82 -18.37
C ASP A 775 26.07 10.56 -19.84
N ILE A 776 26.51 11.59 -20.58
CA ILE A 776 26.95 11.47 -21.98
C ILE A 776 28.23 10.62 -22.11
N ARG A 777 29.21 10.78 -21.20
CA ARG A 777 30.46 10.00 -21.23
C ARG A 777 30.23 8.52 -20.91
N ASN A 778 29.36 8.23 -19.94
CA ASN A 778 28.98 6.86 -19.60
C ASN A 778 28.26 6.15 -20.77
N GLU A 779 27.55 6.90 -21.63
CA GLU A 779 26.92 6.36 -22.86
C GLU A 779 27.91 6.15 -24.01
N ALA A 780 29.01 6.90 -24.06
CA ALA A 780 30.01 6.83 -25.14
C ALA A 780 31.05 5.71 -24.96
N GLY A 781 31.03 4.99 -23.82
CA GLY A 781 31.92 3.86 -23.56
C GLY A 781 33.39 4.23 -23.41
N SER A 782 33.71 5.42 -22.85
CA SER A 782 35.06 5.84 -22.49
C SER A 782 35.31 5.78 -20.99
#